data_AF-A0A7Z0PGP1-F1
#
_entry.id   AF-A0A7Z0PGP1-F1
#
_cell.length_a   1.000
_cell.length_b   1.000
_cell.length_c   1.000
_cell.angle_alpha   90.00
_cell.angle_beta   90.00
_cell.angle_gamma   90.00
#
_symmetry.space_group_name_H-M   'P 1'
#
loop_
_entity.id
_entity.type
_entity.pdbx_description
1 polymer ?
#
loop_
_entity_poly.entity_id
_entity_poly.type
_entity_poly.pdbx_seq_one_letter_code
_entity_poly.pdbx_strand_id
1 'polypeptide(L)'
;MNKLFRKLLFTFLLFVQIVVFAASTKVIIHYQPSENLEWDLWVWPDKGNGNAYAFDKEDEYGKYAEITLDGEHKKVGYIVRLSDWSKKDVGEDRFIDIEDGEAEIWVKSQDATTYYSNPDKAPLVFDNVNLDISYYPVEKDANKYRVKVWAEGQKPKYIKLVQDGEKFVAKGNYEGKEITKLNFEITKRWWFFFEKKVDVAREITKIDESGNVNIFINQEDKTIYKSEESATKPKAIESASIDAMNAITVKTNKNFNLEKEIARGITASYDNKVKEIVSLTEDAVQTNIFKIVFDKDLDLKNKDGKINMATFGESKVNLGSVVRDKSFDDYYAYDGELGAIYTKEETTIKVWAPTADFVNLLTYEGDKVTKEAMTLGDKGVYSITLSGDKLGLVYQFEVGVNGEVNVTNDPYTYSTTANGEKSVVVNPTISEVANPSLEDVIIYELHVRDLSVHPGSGILNKGKFLGLTETGTKTASGQITGLDYIKSLGITHVQLLPIYDFSSYSVDETDQFARYNWGYDPVNYNTVEGSYATNPYDPNVRIQELQKTVDVLHQNNLGVIMDVVYNHVFSAGEHAFNKIVPGYYYRYDGDGNLTNGTGVGNDVASERKMVKKFIIDSAKYWAKTFKLDGFRFDLMGILDVETMNELRYEMKKINPNFFILGEGWDMGTLDPEMKASQNNANKLEGIAFFNDDFRDAVKGSTFGEIGKGFVSGNLKQEERLFASIKGGEGMRTYTSPMQLIQYIEAHDNLTLFDQISRTNDTEDLATITRRHNLGTTIVLLSQGVPFIHAGQEFLRTKGGDENSYKSSDEVNRLDWELARRNSASIDLVRELIKIRKSNPDFNLKTFEEVNKTIKPIKVMDQIIAYTQADKVIIFNASGKDKEVQVENGKYIVLVKANKAKAEGLEELEVKDGKVVVPMQSALVLKKK
;
A
#
# COMPACT_ATOMS: atom_id res chain seq x y z
N MET A 1 26.83 -4.74 -72.19
CA MET A 1 27.65 -5.97 -72.37
C MET A 1 28.82 -5.88 -71.41
N ASN A 2 29.16 -6.81 -70.52
CA ASN A 2 28.59 -8.04 -69.99
C ASN A 2 29.46 -8.29 -68.74
N LYS A 3 28.90 -8.45 -67.54
CA LYS A 3 28.58 -9.78 -66.99
C LYS A 3 29.64 -10.83 -67.36
N LEU A 4 30.66 -10.98 -66.52
CA LEU A 4 31.23 -12.24 -65.99
C LEU A 4 32.58 -11.89 -65.31
N PHE A 5 32.94 -12.63 -64.26
CA PHE A 5 34.15 -12.47 -63.43
C PHE A 5 34.09 -11.51 -62.22
N ARG A 6 33.10 -11.72 -61.35
CA ARG A 6 33.22 -11.56 -59.89
C ARG A 6 32.07 -12.29 -59.19
N LYS A 7 32.11 -13.62 -59.26
CA LYS A 7 31.32 -14.56 -58.44
C LYS A 7 32.13 -15.86 -58.34
N LEU A 8 32.84 -16.03 -57.23
CA LEU A 8 33.04 -17.30 -56.51
C LEU A 8 34.02 -17.00 -55.37
N LEU A 9 33.49 -16.56 -54.22
CA LEU A 9 34.06 -16.82 -52.91
C LEU A 9 32.95 -16.52 -51.89
N PHE A 10 32.04 -17.48 -51.74
CA PHE A 10 31.12 -17.57 -50.61
C PHE A 10 31.06 -19.05 -50.24
N THR A 11 30.90 -19.29 -48.93
CA THR A 11 30.70 -20.58 -48.24
C THR A 11 31.95 -21.41 -47.92
N PHE A 12 32.59 -21.12 -46.78
CA PHE A 12 32.76 -22.08 -45.68
C PHE A 12 33.33 -21.35 -44.45
N LEU A 13 32.45 -20.79 -43.62
CA LEU A 13 32.75 -20.48 -42.23
C LEU A 13 31.68 -21.24 -41.44
N LEU A 14 32.09 -22.34 -40.81
CA LEU A 14 31.27 -23.08 -39.86
C LEU A 14 30.82 -22.09 -38.78
N PHE A 15 29.54 -21.76 -38.78
CA PHE A 15 28.85 -21.34 -37.57
C PHE A 15 28.86 -22.55 -36.63
N VAL A 16 29.74 -22.55 -35.64
CA VAL A 16 29.45 -23.29 -34.41
C VAL A 16 28.38 -22.46 -33.72
N GLN A 17 27.12 -22.88 -33.85
CA GLN A 17 26.06 -22.44 -32.97
C GLN A 17 26.48 -22.85 -31.56
N ILE A 18 27.00 -21.90 -30.78
CA ILE A 18 26.98 -22.03 -29.33
C ILE A 18 25.50 -21.90 -28.98
N VAL A 19 24.83 -23.04 -28.75
CA VAL A 19 23.56 -23.05 -28.06
C VAL A 19 23.88 -22.65 -26.62
N VAL A 20 23.75 -21.36 -26.33
CA VAL A 20 23.60 -20.90 -24.96
C VAL A 20 22.20 -21.36 -24.57
N PHE A 21 22.09 -22.45 -23.81
CA PHE A 21 20.84 -22.72 -23.11
C PHE A 21 20.64 -21.55 -22.15
N ALA A 22 19.57 -20.77 -22.36
CA ALA A 22 19.13 -19.84 -21.34
C ALA A 22 18.80 -20.66 -20.10
N ALA A 23 19.32 -20.25 -18.94
CA ALA A 23 18.99 -20.89 -17.67
C ALA A 23 17.47 -20.83 -17.46
N SER A 24 16.86 -21.90 -16.97
CA SER A 24 15.42 -22.00 -16.75
C SER A 24 15.10 -22.71 -15.44
N THR A 25 13.92 -22.44 -14.90
CA THR A 25 13.40 -23.07 -13.68
C THR A 25 12.17 -23.87 -14.00
N LYS A 26 12.15 -25.15 -13.63
CA LYS A 26 11.02 -26.04 -13.86
C LYS A 26 10.23 -26.26 -12.58
N VAL A 27 8.91 -26.09 -12.62
CA VAL A 27 8.02 -26.44 -11.51
C VAL A 27 6.92 -27.37 -11.99
N ILE A 28 6.67 -28.43 -11.23
CA ILE A 28 5.57 -29.37 -11.46
C ILE A 28 4.60 -29.22 -10.29
N ILE A 29 3.35 -28.85 -10.58
CA ILE A 29 2.34 -28.58 -9.56
C ILE A 29 1.17 -29.54 -9.73
N HIS A 30 1.02 -30.44 -8.77
CA HIS A 30 -0.10 -31.38 -8.66
C HIS A 30 -1.20 -30.81 -7.78
N TYR A 31 -2.46 -30.91 -8.23
CA TYR A 31 -3.61 -30.34 -7.56
C TYR A 31 -4.78 -31.31 -7.48
N GLN A 32 -5.27 -31.52 -6.25
CA GLN A 32 -6.45 -32.33 -5.97
C GLN A 32 -7.65 -31.40 -5.70
N PRO A 33 -8.57 -31.20 -6.67
CA PRO A 33 -9.72 -30.32 -6.51
C PRO A 33 -10.77 -30.92 -5.56
N SER A 34 -11.36 -30.09 -4.68
CA SER A 34 -12.49 -30.48 -3.82
C SER A 34 -13.87 -30.15 -4.44
N GLU A 35 -13.87 -29.29 -5.46
CA GLU A 35 -15.05 -28.83 -6.19
C GLU A 35 -14.88 -29.10 -7.69
N ASN A 36 -15.98 -29.38 -8.39
CA ASN A 36 -15.98 -29.55 -9.85
C ASN A 36 -15.99 -28.19 -10.58
N LEU A 37 -14.94 -27.40 -10.37
CA LEU A 37 -14.67 -26.14 -11.07
C LEU A 37 -13.42 -26.28 -11.94
N GLU A 38 -13.36 -25.51 -13.03
CA GLU A 38 -12.18 -25.45 -13.89
C GLU A 38 -11.14 -24.50 -13.32
N TRP A 39 -10.36 -25.02 -12.36
CA TRP A 39 -9.23 -24.31 -11.76
C TRP A 39 -8.05 -24.20 -12.75
N ASP A 40 -7.36 -23.08 -12.71
CA ASP A 40 -6.07 -22.84 -13.36
C ASP A 40 -5.03 -22.33 -12.33
N LEU A 41 -3.80 -22.16 -12.80
CA LEU A 41 -2.68 -21.65 -12.03
C LEU A 41 -2.31 -20.24 -12.48
N TRP A 42 -2.00 -19.37 -11.53
CA TRP A 42 -1.20 -18.17 -11.76
C TRP A 42 0.16 -18.36 -11.13
N VAL A 43 1.24 -18.33 -11.91
CA VAL A 43 2.61 -18.64 -11.44
C VAL A 43 3.56 -17.52 -11.81
N TRP A 44 4.41 -17.09 -10.87
CA TRP A 44 5.38 -16.02 -11.05
C TRP A 44 6.75 -16.36 -10.45
N PRO A 45 7.85 -15.93 -11.08
CA PRO A 45 9.18 -16.01 -10.48
C PRO A 45 9.37 -14.98 -9.36
N ASP A 46 10.35 -15.18 -8.47
CA ASP A 46 10.66 -14.29 -7.35
C ASP A 46 10.86 -12.81 -7.72
N LYS A 47 11.23 -12.52 -8.98
CA LYS A 47 11.48 -11.17 -9.51
C LYS A 47 10.89 -10.96 -10.91
N GLY A 48 9.64 -11.37 -11.14
CA GLY A 48 8.98 -11.14 -12.42
C GLY A 48 7.46 -11.22 -12.40
N ASN A 49 6.87 -10.89 -13.55
CA ASN A 49 5.42 -10.90 -13.72
C ASN A 49 4.87 -12.34 -13.76
N GLY A 50 3.67 -12.54 -13.22
CA GLY A 50 2.99 -13.83 -13.28
C GLY A 50 2.36 -14.12 -14.63
N ASN A 51 2.21 -15.41 -14.91
CA ASN A 51 1.51 -15.92 -16.09
C ASN A 51 0.48 -16.97 -15.68
N ALA A 52 -0.58 -17.10 -16.48
CA ALA A 52 -1.59 -18.13 -16.30
C ALA A 52 -1.13 -19.45 -16.96
N TYR A 53 -1.35 -20.57 -16.27
CA TYR A 53 -1.09 -21.92 -16.74
C TYR A 53 -2.30 -22.80 -16.46
N ALA A 54 -2.71 -23.61 -17.43
CA ALA A 54 -3.78 -24.60 -17.22
C ALA A 54 -3.22 -25.85 -16.55
N PHE A 55 -4.03 -26.55 -15.75
CA PHE A 55 -3.77 -27.94 -15.41
C PHE A 55 -4.15 -28.81 -16.61
N ASP A 56 -3.19 -29.15 -17.45
CA ASP A 56 -3.39 -29.83 -18.74
C ASP A 56 -3.10 -31.34 -18.71
N LYS A 57 -2.68 -31.86 -17.55
CA LYS A 57 -2.38 -33.27 -17.31
C LYS A 57 -3.08 -33.78 -16.05
N GLU A 58 -3.10 -35.10 -15.85
CA GLU A 58 -3.75 -35.76 -14.71
C GLU A 58 -2.96 -37.01 -14.30
N ASP A 59 -2.83 -37.25 -13.00
CA ASP A 59 -2.16 -38.41 -12.38
C ASP A 59 -3.05 -39.04 -11.28
N GLU A 60 -2.48 -39.94 -10.46
CA GLU A 60 -3.22 -40.60 -9.36
C GLU A 60 -3.63 -39.65 -8.22
N TYR A 61 -3.00 -38.48 -8.09
CA TYR A 61 -3.31 -37.48 -7.07
C TYR A 61 -4.38 -36.49 -7.53
N GLY A 62 -4.34 -36.08 -8.81
CA GLY A 62 -5.30 -35.16 -9.41
C GLY A 62 -4.80 -34.54 -10.70
N LYS A 63 -5.26 -33.32 -11.01
CA LYS A 63 -4.78 -32.58 -12.20
C LYS A 63 -3.40 -31.99 -11.91
N TYR A 64 -2.51 -31.90 -12.90
CA TYR A 64 -1.20 -31.27 -12.73
C TYR A 64 -0.76 -30.46 -13.94
N ALA A 65 0.20 -29.55 -13.71
CA ALA A 65 0.82 -28.72 -14.73
C ALA A 65 2.35 -28.81 -14.61
N GLU A 66 3.04 -28.87 -15.76
CA GLU A 66 4.50 -28.73 -15.83
C GLU A 66 4.84 -27.36 -16.43
N ILE A 67 5.53 -26.53 -15.66
CA ILE A 67 5.78 -25.14 -16.00
C ILE A 67 7.29 -24.91 -16.08
N THR A 68 7.75 -24.27 -17.15
CA THR A 68 9.14 -23.82 -17.31
C THR A 68 9.15 -22.30 -17.34
N LEU A 69 9.88 -21.70 -16.41
CA LEU A 69 10.09 -20.26 -16.30
C LEU A 69 11.48 -19.92 -16.84
N ASP A 70 11.59 -18.82 -17.58
CA ASP A 70 12.88 -18.30 -18.04
C ASP A 70 13.67 -17.74 -16.85
N GLY A 71 14.92 -18.16 -16.67
CA GLY A 71 15.80 -17.76 -15.56
C GLY A 71 15.99 -18.84 -14.47
N GLU A 72 17.09 -18.74 -13.73
CA GLU A 72 17.35 -19.49 -12.49
C GLU A 72 16.66 -18.75 -11.32
N HIS A 73 15.54 -19.29 -10.83
CA HIS A 73 14.76 -18.73 -9.73
C HIS A 73 14.96 -19.59 -8.49
N LYS A 74 15.13 -18.96 -7.33
CA LYS A 74 15.23 -19.67 -6.04
C LYS A 74 13.89 -19.82 -5.34
N LYS A 75 12.89 -19.06 -5.78
CA LYS A 75 11.52 -19.13 -5.28
C LYS A 75 10.55 -18.86 -6.41
N VAL A 76 9.43 -19.59 -6.43
CA VAL A 76 8.37 -19.44 -7.43
C VAL A 76 7.05 -19.31 -6.69
N GLY A 77 6.32 -18.22 -6.90
CA GLY A 77 5.00 -18.02 -6.35
C GLY A 77 3.92 -18.66 -7.23
N TYR A 78 2.86 -19.15 -6.62
CA TYR A 78 1.70 -19.68 -7.33
C TYR A 78 0.37 -19.46 -6.59
N ILE A 79 -0.70 -19.32 -7.36
CA ILE A 79 -2.09 -19.27 -6.89
C ILE A 79 -2.90 -20.26 -7.73
N VAL A 80 -3.78 -21.02 -7.07
CA VAL A 80 -4.83 -21.80 -7.76
C VAL A 80 -6.10 -20.95 -7.77
N ARG A 81 -6.64 -20.66 -8.96
CA ARG A 81 -7.75 -19.72 -9.15
C ARG A 81 -8.65 -20.12 -10.30
N LEU A 82 -9.78 -19.45 -10.44
CA LEU A 82 -10.54 -19.44 -11.70
C LEU A 82 -9.92 -18.44 -12.68
N SER A 83 -10.05 -18.71 -13.98
CA SER A 83 -9.43 -17.91 -15.04
C SER A 83 -9.88 -16.44 -15.08
N ASP A 84 -11.04 -16.12 -14.50
CA ASP A 84 -11.58 -14.76 -14.37
C ASP A 84 -11.27 -14.09 -13.01
N TRP A 85 -10.49 -14.75 -12.15
CA TRP A 85 -10.17 -14.32 -10.78
C TRP A 85 -11.37 -14.20 -9.83
N SER A 86 -12.56 -14.69 -10.21
CA SER A 86 -13.76 -14.63 -9.36
C SER A 86 -13.62 -15.44 -8.06
N LYS A 87 -12.71 -16.43 -8.03
CA LYS A 87 -12.42 -17.25 -6.86
C LYS A 87 -10.95 -17.69 -6.86
N LYS A 88 -10.31 -17.66 -5.69
CA LYS A 88 -9.07 -18.41 -5.40
C LYS A 88 -9.43 -19.66 -4.60
N ASP A 89 -8.67 -20.74 -4.75
CA ASP A 89 -8.85 -21.97 -3.95
C ASP A 89 -8.53 -21.72 -2.46
N VAL A 90 -7.49 -20.93 -2.20
CA VAL A 90 -7.13 -20.39 -0.88
C VAL A 90 -6.82 -18.89 -1.00
N GLY A 91 -7.04 -18.12 0.08
CA GLY A 91 -6.88 -16.66 0.05
C GLY A 91 -5.42 -16.18 -0.02
N GLU A 92 -4.49 -16.97 0.50
CA GLU A 92 -3.07 -16.65 0.60
C GLU A 92 -2.30 -17.03 -0.67
N ASP A 93 -1.25 -16.26 -0.97
CA ASP A 93 -0.30 -16.57 -2.03
C ASP A 93 0.70 -17.63 -1.52
N ARG A 94 0.94 -18.67 -2.32
CA ARG A 94 1.82 -19.79 -1.94
C ARG A 94 3.13 -19.72 -2.71
N PHE A 95 4.18 -20.29 -2.12
CA PHE A 95 5.53 -20.23 -2.69
C PHE A 95 6.21 -21.59 -2.67
N ILE A 96 7.03 -21.83 -3.69
CA ILE A 96 7.83 -23.02 -3.90
C ILE A 96 9.30 -22.62 -3.78
N ASP A 97 10.03 -23.27 -2.90
CA ASP A 97 11.47 -23.12 -2.78
C ASP A 97 12.16 -23.99 -3.84
N ILE A 98 13.04 -23.36 -4.61
CA ILE A 98 13.75 -23.98 -5.71
C ILE A 98 15.22 -24.14 -5.35
N GLU A 99 15.59 -25.34 -4.90
CA GLU A 99 16.97 -25.63 -4.49
C GLU A 99 17.94 -25.67 -5.69
N ASP A 100 17.55 -26.37 -6.78
CA ASP A 100 18.43 -26.73 -7.90
C ASP A 100 17.75 -26.56 -9.29
N GLY A 101 17.01 -25.48 -9.50
CA GLY A 101 16.37 -25.16 -10.78
C GLY A 101 15.14 -26.01 -11.13
N GLU A 102 14.78 -26.99 -10.29
CA GLU A 102 13.54 -27.75 -10.41
C GLU A 102 12.90 -28.01 -9.04
N ALA A 103 11.56 -27.95 -8.99
CA ALA A 103 10.74 -28.40 -7.88
C ALA A 103 9.46 -29.09 -8.35
N GLU A 104 8.98 -30.02 -7.54
CA GLU A 104 7.71 -30.72 -7.73
C GLU A 104 6.94 -30.69 -6.42
N ILE A 105 5.66 -30.30 -6.47
CA ILE A 105 4.81 -30.08 -5.31
C ILE A 105 3.40 -30.65 -5.49
N TRP A 106 2.74 -30.92 -4.37
CA TRP A 106 1.36 -31.39 -4.27
C TRP A 106 0.54 -30.42 -3.43
N VAL A 107 -0.65 -30.13 -3.93
CA VAL A 107 -1.56 -29.11 -3.40
C VAL A 107 -2.94 -29.70 -3.25
N LYS A 108 -3.48 -29.60 -2.04
CA LYS A 108 -4.84 -30.04 -1.73
C LYS A 108 -5.78 -28.85 -1.72
N SER A 109 -6.93 -28.98 -2.36
CA SER A 109 -7.93 -27.90 -2.38
C SER A 109 -8.36 -27.49 -0.98
N GLN A 110 -8.49 -26.18 -0.76
CA GLN A 110 -8.79 -25.54 0.53
C GLN A 110 -7.71 -25.73 1.62
N ASP A 111 -6.54 -26.27 1.29
CA ASP A 111 -5.39 -26.38 2.18
C ASP A 111 -4.31 -25.37 1.75
N ALA A 112 -3.93 -24.47 2.65
CA ALA A 112 -2.89 -23.47 2.39
C ALA A 112 -1.48 -24.08 2.31
N THR A 113 -1.31 -25.34 2.71
CA THR A 113 -0.02 -26.02 2.75
C THR A 113 0.46 -26.47 1.37
N THR A 114 1.72 -26.17 1.06
CA THR A 114 2.43 -26.71 -0.10
C THR A 114 3.24 -27.94 0.32
N TYR A 115 2.91 -29.11 -0.22
CA TYR A 115 3.62 -30.35 0.11
C TYR A 115 4.67 -30.67 -0.97
N TYR A 116 5.88 -31.05 -0.57
CA TYR A 116 6.96 -31.46 -1.50
C TYR A 116 6.98 -32.98 -1.75
N SER A 117 5.91 -33.65 -1.37
CA SER A 117 5.62 -35.06 -1.62
C SER A 117 4.11 -35.25 -1.56
N ASN A 118 3.55 -36.21 -2.28
CA ASN A 118 2.12 -36.51 -2.25
C ASN A 118 1.64 -36.78 -0.79
N PRO A 119 0.79 -35.90 -0.21
CA PRO A 119 0.39 -35.99 1.19
C PRO A 119 -0.60 -37.13 1.47
N ASP A 120 -1.23 -37.70 0.44
CA ASP A 120 -2.16 -38.83 0.58
C ASP A 120 -1.42 -40.18 0.56
N LYS A 121 -0.12 -40.20 0.22
CA LYS A 121 0.75 -41.38 0.33
C LYS A 121 1.49 -41.38 1.68
N ALA A 122 1.58 -42.55 2.32
CA ALA A 122 2.44 -42.73 3.49
C ALA A 122 3.90 -42.40 3.13
N PRO A 123 4.74 -41.92 4.08
CA PRO A 123 6.15 -41.67 3.83
C PRO A 123 6.77 -42.89 3.16
N LEU A 124 7.55 -42.67 2.10
CA LEU A 124 8.19 -43.79 1.41
C LEU A 124 9.19 -44.43 2.37
N VAL A 125 8.91 -45.68 2.70
CA VAL A 125 9.72 -46.50 3.60
C VAL A 125 10.38 -47.57 2.76
N PHE A 126 11.70 -47.61 2.75
CA PHE A 126 12.47 -48.55 1.95
C PHE A 126 13.18 -49.56 2.83
N ASP A 127 13.12 -50.83 2.45
CA ASP A 127 14.06 -51.83 2.97
C ASP A 127 15.36 -51.85 2.17
N ASN A 128 15.35 -51.16 1.02
CA ASN A 128 16.50 -51.11 0.14
C ASN A 128 16.58 -49.80 -0.67
N VAL A 129 17.76 -49.16 -0.65
CA VAL A 129 18.01 -47.89 -1.35
C VAL A 129 19.22 -48.01 -2.28
N ASN A 130 19.03 -47.75 -3.57
CA ASN A 130 20.10 -47.65 -4.56
C ASN A 130 20.75 -46.27 -4.49
N LEU A 131 22.08 -46.24 -4.50
CA LEU A 131 22.88 -45.03 -4.36
C LEU A 131 23.73 -44.84 -5.62
N ASP A 132 23.60 -43.68 -6.25
CA ASP A 132 24.48 -43.15 -7.29
C ASP A 132 25.02 -41.80 -6.83
N ILE A 133 26.22 -41.81 -6.25
CA ILE A 133 26.84 -40.62 -5.65
C ILE A 133 28.04 -40.23 -6.49
N SER A 134 27.96 -39.09 -7.15
CA SER A 134 29.08 -38.45 -7.85
C SER A 134 29.81 -37.51 -6.91
N TYR A 135 31.11 -37.73 -6.70
CA TYR A 135 31.96 -36.98 -5.78
C TYR A 135 33.12 -36.30 -6.52
N TYR A 136 33.28 -34.99 -6.32
CA TYR A 136 34.32 -34.16 -6.92
C TYR A 136 35.34 -33.75 -5.85
N PRO A 137 36.49 -34.44 -5.74
CA PRO A 137 37.51 -34.14 -4.74
C PRO A 137 38.50 -33.05 -5.16
N VAL A 138 39.09 -32.39 -4.18
CA VAL A 138 40.22 -31.45 -4.32
C VAL A 138 41.54 -32.21 -4.60
N GLU A 139 41.73 -33.39 -3.99
CA GLU A 139 42.92 -34.23 -4.17
C GLU A 139 42.64 -35.44 -5.07
N LYS A 140 43.35 -35.53 -6.20
CA LYS A 140 43.21 -36.60 -7.21
C LYS A 140 43.99 -37.89 -6.87
N ASP A 141 43.93 -38.41 -5.63
CA ASP A 141 44.45 -39.75 -5.29
C ASP A 141 43.31 -40.76 -5.11
N ALA A 142 43.01 -41.46 -6.21
CA ALA A 142 41.86 -42.33 -6.38
C ALA A 142 41.82 -43.59 -5.49
N ASN A 143 42.96 -44.02 -4.94
CA ASN A 143 43.07 -45.38 -4.42
C ASN A 143 42.59 -45.58 -2.97
N LYS A 144 41.95 -44.58 -2.36
CA LYS A 144 41.67 -44.59 -0.91
C LYS A 144 40.29 -44.11 -0.47
N TYR A 145 39.42 -43.61 -1.37
CA TYR A 145 38.11 -43.07 -0.98
C TYR A 145 36.99 -44.11 -0.91
N ARG A 146 36.12 -43.99 0.10
CA ARG A 146 34.88 -44.76 0.25
C ARG A 146 33.76 -43.88 0.78
N VAL A 147 32.54 -44.15 0.34
CA VAL A 147 31.34 -43.62 0.97
C VAL A 147 30.95 -44.56 2.10
N LYS A 148 30.88 -44.05 3.33
CA LYS A 148 30.23 -44.72 4.44
C LYS A 148 28.81 -44.20 4.53
N VAL A 149 27.81 -45.07 4.40
CA VAL A 149 26.39 -44.72 4.42
C VAL A 149 25.66 -45.53 5.48
N TRP A 150 24.70 -44.93 6.19
CA TRP A 150 23.91 -45.59 7.22
C TRP A 150 22.53 -44.94 7.40
N ALA A 151 21.54 -45.75 7.75
CA ALA A 151 20.27 -45.27 8.30
C ALA A 151 20.39 -45.11 9.83
N GLU A 152 19.55 -44.26 10.42
CA GLU A 152 19.52 -44.04 11.87
C GLU A 152 19.29 -45.35 12.63
N GLY A 153 20.09 -45.59 13.68
CA GLY A 153 20.02 -46.84 14.46
C GLY A 153 20.52 -48.10 13.75
N GLN A 154 21.03 -48.02 12.51
CA GLN A 154 21.42 -49.17 11.69
C GLN A 154 22.93 -49.20 11.38
N LYS A 155 23.43 -50.37 10.96
CA LYS A 155 24.87 -50.58 10.72
C LYS A 155 25.34 -49.88 9.43
N PRO A 156 26.49 -49.19 9.43
CA PRO A 156 27.00 -48.54 8.23
C PRO A 156 27.48 -49.53 7.18
N LYS A 157 27.23 -49.20 5.90
CA LYS A 157 27.77 -49.88 4.72
C LYS A 157 28.80 -48.99 4.05
N TYR A 158 29.83 -49.62 3.46
CA TYR A 158 30.91 -48.92 2.78
C TYR A 158 30.86 -49.22 1.28
N ILE A 159 30.75 -48.19 0.47
CA ILE A 159 30.72 -48.27 -1.00
C ILE A 159 32.02 -47.68 -1.54
N LYS A 160 32.67 -48.41 -2.44
CA LYS A 160 33.93 -47.95 -3.05
C LYS A 160 33.62 -46.84 -4.07
N LEU A 161 34.39 -45.76 -4.00
CA LEU A 161 34.40 -44.72 -5.02
C LEU A 161 35.32 -45.16 -6.17
N VAL A 162 34.79 -45.16 -7.39
CA VAL A 162 35.55 -45.49 -8.61
C VAL A 162 35.79 -44.21 -9.39
N GLN A 163 37.02 -43.98 -9.82
CA GLN A 163 37.36 -42.80 -10.61
C GLN A 163 36.67 -42.87 -11.98
N ASP A 164 35.99 -41.79 -12.35
CA ASP A 164 35.33 -41.59 -13.64
C ASP A 164 35.66 -40.18 -14.14
N GLY A 165 36.66 -40.07 -15.01
CA GLY A 165 37.20 -38.78 -15.44
C GLY A 165 37.73 -37.93 -14.27
N GLU A 166 37.12 -36.75 -14.08
CA GLU A 166 37.46 -35.81 -13.01
C GLU A 166 36.69 -36.04 -11.71
N LYS A 167 35.71 -36.95 -11.72
CA LYS A 167 34.87 -37.29 -10.57
C LYS A 167 35.11 -38.71 -10.09
N PHE A 168 34.47 -39.03 -8.98
CA PHE A 168 34.42 -40.37 -8.41
C PHE A 168 32.97 -40.77 -8.23
N VAL A 169 32.61 -41.95 -8.71
CA VAL A 169 31.24 -42.43 -8.64
C VAL A 169 31.17 -43.62 -7.68
N ALA A 170 30.24 -43.54 -6.72
CA ALA A 170 29.89 -44.65 -5.85
C ALA A 170 28.49 -45.13 -6.27
N LYS A 171 28.47 -46.22 -7.03
CA LYS A 171 27.24 -46.96 -7.31
C LYS A 171 27.14 -48.14 -6.35
N GLY A 172 26.03 -48.22 -5.65
CA GLY A 172 25.79 -49.28 -4.70
C GLY A 172 24.37 -49.26 -4.19
N ASN A 173 24.18 -49.97 -3.10
CA ASN A 173 22.87 -50.24 -2.58
C ASN A 173 22.99 -50.32 -1.05
N TYR A 174 22.03 -49.82 -0.29
CA TYR A 174 21.99 -49.89 1.17
C TYR A 174 20.71 -50.63 1.60
N GLU A 175 20.90 -51.82 2.17
CA GLU A 175 19.83 -52.65 2.71
C GLU A 175 19.67 -52.32 4.20
N GLY A 176 18.45 -52.09 4.62
CA GLY A 176 18.09 -51.73 5.99
C GLY A 176 16.63 -52.05 6.27
N LYS A 177 16.13 -51.65 7.43
CA LYS A 177 14.70 -51.71 7.74
C LYS A 177 14.15 -50.32 7.88
N GLU A 178 13.00 -50.07 7.31
CA GLU A 178 12.27 -48.82 7.47
C GLU A 178 13.08 -47.55 7.16
N ILE A 179 13.84 -47.56 6.06
CA ILE A 179 14.69 -46.42 5.68
C ILE A 179 13.81 -45.31 5.14
N THR A 180 13.82 -44.16 5.81
CA THR A 180 13.20 -42.91 5.36
C THR A 180 14.22 -41.85 4.97
N LYS A 181 15.45 -41.98 5.48
CA LYS A 181 16.60 -41.11 5.20
C LYS A 181 17.92 -41.86 5.41
N LEU A 182 18.97 -41.40 4.75
CA LEU A 182 20.32 -41.97 4.87
C LEU A 182 21.33 -40.90 5.23
N ASN A 183 22.22 -41.19 6.16
CA ASN A 183 23.40 -40.39 6.42
C ASN A 183 24.57 -40.97 5.62
N PHE A 184 25.44 -40.11 5.11
CA PHE A 184 26.69 -40.56 4.51
C PHE A 184 27.87 -39.63 4.81
N GLU A 185 29.07 -40.18 4.75
CA GLU A 185 30.31 -39.41 4.83
C GLU A 185 31.39 -40.02 3.92
N ILE A 186 32.24 -39.16 3.35
CA ILE A 186 33.39 -39.62 2.57
C ILE A 186 34.57 -39.89 3.51
N THR A 187 35.14 -41.08 3.39
CA THR A 187 36.26 -41.55 4.20
C THR A 187 37.46 -41.87 3.33
N LYS A 188 38.67 -41.60 3.84
CA LYS A 188 39.95 -41.93 3.17
C LYS A 188 40.71 -42.92 4.04
N ARG A 189 41.09 -44.04 3.44
CA ARG A 189 41.83 -45.10 4.14
C ARG A 189 43.33 -44.82 4.07
N TRP A 190 43.97 -44.47 5.20
CA TRP A 190 45.38 -44.03 5.20
C TRP A 190 46.38 -45.17 5.51
N TRP A 191 45.98 -46.20 6.27
CA TRP A 191 46.70 -47.47 6.47
C TRP A 191 45.69 -48.58 6.81
N PHE A 192 46.03 -49.87 6.65
CA PHE A 192 45.16 -51.06 6.78
C PHE A 192 44.09 -51.03 7.92
N PHE A 193 44.34 -50.33 9.04
CA PHE A 193 43.42 -50.24 10.20
C PHE A 193 42.95 -48.83 10.60
N PHE A 194 43.39 -47.76 9.92
CA PHE A 194 43.02 -46.38 10.30
C PHE A 194 42.29 -45.66 9.16
N GLU A 195 41.04 -45.26 9.43
CA GLU A 195 40.20 -44.43 8.57
C GLU A 195 40.25 -42.98 9.04
N LYS A 196 40.49 -42.05 8.12
CA LYS A 196 40.37 -40.62 8.39
C LYS A 196 39.15 -40.08 7.64
N LYS A 197 38.28 -39.39 8.37
CA LYS A 197 37.21 -38.59 7.78
C LYS A 197 37.84 -37.49 6.93
N VAL A 198 37.50 -37.45 5.64
CA VAL A 198 38.03 -36.46 4.67
C VAL A 198 36.98 -35.45 4.25
N ASP A 199 35.73 -35.69 4.62
CA ASP A 199 34.60 -34.83 4.31
C ASP A 199 33.57 -34.87 5.44
N VAL A 200 32.68 -33.88 5.51
CA VAL A 200 31.61 -33.79 6.50
C VAL A 200 30.57 -34.91 6.30
N ALA A 201 29.84 -35.23 7.37
CA ALA A 201 28.66 -36.10 7.22
C ALA A 201 27.50 -35.27 6.66
N ARG A 202 26.72 -35.87 5.76
CA ARG A 202 25.56 -35.26 5.10
C ARG A 202 24.36 -36.20 5.22
N GLU A 203 23.16 -35.65 5.19
CA GLU A 203 21.91 -36.40 5.25
C GLU A 203 21.21 -36.35 3.89
N ILE A 204 20.81 -37.52 3.39
CA ILE A 204 20.00 -37.72 2.20
C ILE A 204 18.56 -37.89 2.68
N THR A 205 17.76 -36.87 2.46
CA THR A 205 16.33 -36.83 2.82
C THR A 205 15.42 -37.09 1.63
N LYS A 206 15.93 -36.99 0.39
CA LYS A 206 15.19 -37.23 -0.85
C LYS A 206 15.63 -38.55 -1.48
N ILE A 207 14.75 -39.55 -1.44
CA ILE A 207 14.87 -40.85 -2.09
C ILE A 207 13.67 -40.96 -3.04
N ASP A 208 13.89 -41.30 -4.31
CA ASP A 208 12.80 -41.40 -5.29
C ASP A 208 11.84 -42.57 -4.98
N GLU A 209 10.65 -42.60 -5.59
CA GLU A 209 9.64 -43.66 -5.36
C GLU A 209 10.15 -45.07 -5.66
N SER A 210 11.18 -45.21 -6.49
CA SER A 210 11.82 -46.50 -6.82
C SER A 210 12.97 -46.86 -5.86
N GLY A 211 13.21 -46.06 -4.83
CA GLY A 211 14.27 -46.26 -3.85
C GLY A 211 15.65 -45.87 -4.36
N ASN A 212 15.77 -44.99 -5.36
CA ASN A 212 17.08 -44.52 -5.83
C ASN A 212 17.41 -43.11 -5.33
N VAL A 213 18.72 -42.89 -5.21
CA VAL A 213 19.33 -41.60 -4.89
C VAL A 213 20.37 -41.31 -5.95
N ASN A 214 20.22 -40.19 -6.64
CA ASN A 214 21.23 -39.65 -7.56
C ASN A 214 21.63 -38.26 -7.10
N ILE A 215 22.87 -38.12 -6.63
CA ILE A 215 23.36 -36.88 -6.03
C ILE A 215 24.81 -36.57 -6.43
N PHE A 216 25.13 -35.28 -6.40
CA PHE A 216 26.43 -34.74 -6.76
C PHE A 216 27.02 -33.96 -5.58
N ILE A 217 28.26 -34.27 -5.21
CA ILE A 217 28.91 -33.79 -3.99
C ILE A 217 30.24 -33.15 -4.34
N ASN A 218 30.42 -31.89 -3.95
CA ASN A 218 31.72 -31.23 -4.02
C ASN A 218 32.43 -31.35 -2.66
N GLN A 219 33.70 -31.75 -2.63
CA GLN A 219 34.46 -31.89 -1.38
C GLN A 219 34.60 -30.56 -0.62
N GLU A 220 34.53 -29.44 -1.33
CA GLU A 220 34.85 -28.13 -0.74
C GLU A 220 33.72 -27.51 0.09
N ASP A 221 32.50 -28.05 0.03
CA ASP A 221 31.32 -27.57 0.76
C ASP A 221 30.42 -28.72 1.25
N LYS A 222 29.38 -28.41 2.04
CA LYS A 222 28.47 -29.43 2.60
C LYS A 222 27.25 -29.71 1.72
N THR A 223 27.06 -29.02 0.60
CA THR A 223 25.82 -29.06 -0.19
C THR A 223 25.69 -30.38 -0.95
N ILE A 224 24.47 -30.92 -1.00
CA ILE A 224 24.09 -32.03 -1.88
C ILE A 224 23.42 -31.42 -3.09
N TYR A 225 24.02 -31.56 -4.27
CA TYR A 225 23.49 -31.02 -5.52
C TYR A 225 22.71 -32.08 -6.29
N LYS A 226 21.63 -31.67 -6.97
CA LYS A 226 20.86 -32.54 -7.89
C LYS A 226 21.45 -32.66 -9.29
N SER A 227 22.44 -31.84 -9.65
CA SER A 227 23.09 -31.88 -10.96
C SER A 227 24.60 -31.75 -10.90
N GLU A 228 25.27 -32.31 -11.91
CA GLU A 228 26.72 -32.16 -12.12
C GLU A 228 27.12 -30.70 -12.36
N GLU A 229 26.30 -29.96 -13.10
CA GLU A 229 26.54 -28.54 -13.42
C GLU A 229 26.59 -27.68 -12.16
N SER A 230 25.62 -27.83 -11.25
CA SER A 230 25.57 -27.07 -10.00
C SER A 230 26.73 -27.44 -9.06
N ALA A 231 27.07 -28.73 -8.98
CA ALA A 231 28.19 -29.21 -8.17
C ALA A 231 29.55 -28.71 -8.70
N THR A 232 29.68 -28.53 -10.01
CA THR A 232 30.94 -28.15 -10.67
C THR A 232 31.04 -26.67 -11.01
N LYS A 233 29.96 -25.89 -10.86
CA LYS A 233 29.93 -24.43 -11.09
C LYS A 233 31.13 -23.74 -10.41
N PRO A 234 31.95 -22.94 -11.13
CA PRO A 234 33.10 -22.26 -10.54
C PRO A 234 32.69 -21.39 -9.35
N LYS A 235 33.51 -21.34 -8.31
CA LYS A 235 33.30 -20.46 -7.16
C LYS A 235 33.36 -19.00 -7.61
N ALA A 236 32.33 -18.25 -7.27
CA ALA A 236 32.23 -16.82 -7.57
C ALA A 236 31.50 -16.07 -6.45
N ILE A 237 31.87 -14.81 -6.27
CA ILE A 237 31.07 -13.86 -5.51
C ILE A 237 29.83 -13.53 -6.35
N GLU A 238 28.64 -13.85 -5.85
CA GLU A 238 27.36 -13.52 -6.50
C GLU A 238 27.08 -12.02 -6.41
N SER A 239 27.28 -11.45 -5.22
CA SER A 239 27.08 -10.03 -4.99
C SER A 239 27.97 -9.51 -3.85
N ALA A 240 28.34 -8.24 -3.95
CA ALA A 240 28.91 -7.48 -2.86
C ALA A 240 28.22 -6.10 -2.82
N SER A 241 27.67 -5.71 -1.68
CA SER A 241 26.92 -4.46 -1.56
C SER A 241 27.18 -3.71 -0.26
N ILE A 242 27.19 -2.39 -0.32
CA ILE A 242 27.19 -1.54 0.88
C ILE A 242 25.78 -1.49 1.43
N ASP A 243 25.57 -2.15 2.56
CA ASP A 243 24.26 -2.26 3.23
C ASP A 243 24.19 -1.45 4.54
N ALA A 244 25.33 -0.95 5.01
CA ALA A 244 25.43 0.02 6.10
C ALA A 244 26.63 0.94 5.85
N MET A 245 26.63 2.14 6.44
CA MET A 245 27.67 3.16 6.19
C MET A 245 29.09 2.63 6.36
N ASN A 246 29.32 1.69 7.28
CA ASN A 246 30.62 1.11 7.56
C ASN A 246 30.73 -0.38 7.22
N ALA A 247 29.90 -0.93 6.35
CA ALA A 247 29.92 -2.37 6.09
C ALA A 247 29.51 -2.79 4.68
N ILE A 248 30.13 -3.89 4.23
CA ILE A 248 29.84 -4.55 2.95
C ILE A 248 29.29 -5.95 3.24
N THR A 249 28.13 -6.26 2.69
CA THR A 249 27.59 -7.62 2.64
C THR A 249 28.09 -8.30 1.39
N VAL A 250 28.55 -9.55 1.51
CA VAL A 250 29.08 -10.35 0.41
C VAL A 250 28.32 -11.67 0.39
N LYS A 251 27.80 -12.04 -0.79
CA LYS A 251 27.15 -13.32 -1.06
C LYS A 251 27.93 -14.10 -2.10
N THR A 252 28.12 -15.40 -1.89
CA THR A 252 28.81 -16.32 -2.79
C THR A 252 27.86 -17.38 -3.33
N ASN A 253 28.20 -17.94 -4.50
CA ASN A 253 27.36 -18.96 -5.15
C ASN A 253 27.45 -20.35 -4.52
N LYS A 254 28.38 -20.52 -3.58
CA LYS A 254 28.61 -21.76 -2.85
C LYS A 254 28.88 -21.45 -1.39
N ASN A 255 28.45 -22.37 -0.52
CA ASN A 255 28.83 -22.36 0.89
C ASN A 255 30.34 -22.58 1.03
N PHE A 256 30.93 -21.96 2.04
CA PHE A 256 32.33 -22.14 2.39
C PHE A 256 32.57 -21.97 3.88
N ASN A 257 33.75 -22.42 4.33
CA ASN A 257 34.18 -22.18 5.70
C ASN A 257 34.74 -20.76 5.85
N LEU A 258 34.04 -19.90 6.60
CA LEU A 258 34.37 -18.48 6.72
C LEU A 258 35.77 -18.25 7.34
N GLU A 259 36.10 -18.94 8.43
CA GLU A 259 37.40 -18.79 9.11
C GLU A 259 38.58 -19.15 8.21
N LYS A 260 38.46 -20.22 7.42
CA LYS A 260 39.49 -20.61 6.45
C LYS A 260 39.65 -19.57 5.36
N GLU A 261 38.56 -18.95 4.91
CA GLU A 261 38.64 -17.93 3.88
C GLU A 261 39.23 -16.63 4.41
N ILE A 262 38.88 -16.22 5.63
CA ILE A 262 39.53 -15.11 6.34
C ILE A 262 41.04 -15.35 6.43
N ALA A 263 41.46 -16.58 6.80
CA ALA A 263 42.89 -16.93 6.89
C ALA A 263 43.62 -16.93 5.54
N ARG A 264 42.92 -17.18 4.43
CA ARG A 264 43.48 -17.07 3.06
C ARG A 264 43.58 -15.62 2.58
N GLY A 265 42.75 -14.73 3.12
CA GLY A 265 42.74 -13.31 2.81
C GLY A 265 41.45 -12.90 2.11
N ILE A 266 40.72 -11.98 2.75
CA ILE A 266 39.62 -11.21 2.16
C ILE A 266 40.09 -9.75 2.15
N THR A 267 40.10 -9.14 0.98
CA THR A 267 40.54 -7.74 0.82
C THR A 267 39.45 -6.91 0.17
N ALA A 268 39.31 -5.66 0.61
CA ALA A 268 38.42 -4.67 0.04
C ALA A 268 39.24 -3.49 -0.49
N SER A 269 38.88 -2.90 -1.63
CA SER A 269 39.54 -1.71 -2.19
C SER A 269 39.12 -0.39 -1.50
N TYR A 270 38.93 -0.44 -0.19
CA TYR A 270 38.60 0.70 0.66
C TYR A 270 39.74 0.93 1.66
N ASP A 271 40.13 2.19 1.89
CA ASP A 271 41.24 2.59 2.79
C ASP A 271 40.85 2.55 4.29
N ASN A 272 39.97 1.60 4.63
CA ASN A 272 39.40 1.43 5.96
C ASN A 272 39.92 0.13 6.56
N LYS A 273 40.12 0.11 7.88
CA LYS A 273 40.58 -1.11 8.56
C LYS A 273 39.37 -2.01 8.80
N VAL A 274 39.48 -3.28 8.39
CA VAL A 274 38.48 -4.30 8.74
C VAL A 274 38.48 -4.49 10.27
N LYS A 275 37.32 -4.25 10.88
CA LYS A 275 37.07 -4.44 12.31
C LYS A 275 36.68 -5.88 12.60
N GLU A 276 35.74 -6.42 11.83
CA GLU A 276 35.25 -7.79 11.98
C GLU A 276 34.64 -8.31 10.67
N ILE A 277 34.56 -9.63 10.54
CA ILE A 277 33.89 -10.35 9.44
C ILE A 277 32.97 -11.38 10.09
N VAL A 278 31.68 -11.29 9.81
CA VAL A 278 30.64 -12.09 10.50
C VAL A 278 29.73 -12.79 9.49
N SER A 279 29.37 -14.05 9.78
CA SER A 279 28.34 -14.76 9.00
C SER A 279 26.97 -14.10 9.21
N LEU A 280 26.15 -14.06 8.16
CA LEU A 280 24.74 -13.70 8.26
C LEU A 280 23.81 -14.93 8.27
N THR A 281 24.36 -16.14 8.31
CA THR A 281 23.62 -17.39 8.51
C THR A 281 23.69 -17.85 9.97
N GLU A 282 22.79 -18.76 10.38
CA GLU A 282 22.83 -19.38 11.72
C GLU A 282 24.14 -20.17 11.96
N ASP A 283 24.70 -20.79 10.92
CA ASP A 283 26.00 -21.46 10.98
C ASP A 283 27.13 -20.42 10.82
N ALA A 284 27.74 -20.05 11.93
CA ALA A 284 28.86 -19.10 11.96
C ALA A 284 30.10 -19.59 11.19
N VAL A 285 30.20 -20.88 10.90
CA VAL A 285 31.36 -21.50 10.26
C VAL A 285 31.10 -21.75 8.77
N GLN A 286 29.95 -22.30 8.41
CA GLN A 286 29.56 -22.54 7.01
C GLN A 286 28.54 -21.53 6.53
N THR A 287 28.94 -20.72 5.56
CA THR A 287 28.09 -19.67 5.03
C THR A 287 28.33 -19.44 3.55
N ASN A 288 27.34 -18.89 2.89
CA ASN A 288 27.47 -18.27 1.58
C ASN A 288 27.16 -16.76 1.65
N ILE A 289 26.93 -16.20 2.84
CA ILE A 289 26.63 -14.79 3.02
C ILE A 289 27.22 -14.25 4.33
N PHE A 290 27.99 -13.19 4.22
CA PHE A 290 28.71 -12.62 5.36
C PHE A 290 28.83 -11.11 5.23
N LYS A 291 29.11 -10.44 6.34
CA LYS A 291 29.27 -8.99 6.42
C LYS A 291 30.71 -8.66 6.84
N ILE A 292 31.35 -7.76 6.11
CA ILE A 292 32.64 -7.15 6.44
C ILE A 292 32.34 -5.80 7.06
N VAL A 293 32.71 -5.62 8.33
CA VAL A 293 32.51 -4.38 9.07
C VAL A 293 33.84 -3.65 9.20
N PHE A 294 33.82 -2.36 8.89
CA PHE A 294 34.99 -1.48 8.91
C PHE A 294 34.97 -0.59 10.16
N ASP A 295 36.15 -0.08 10.52
CA ASP A 295 36.34 0.81 11.67
C ASP A 295 35.80 2.23 11.46
N LYS A 296 35.60 2.63 10.21
CA LYS A 296 35.06 3.92 9.77
C LYS A 296 34.08 3.73 8.63
N ASP A 297 33.26 4.75 8.39
CA ASP A 297 32.34 4.80 7.26
C ASP A 297 33.08 4.72 5.92
N LEU A 298 32.43 4.05 4.97
CA LEU A 298 32.88 3.83 3.61
C LEU A 298 32.53 5.06 2.76
N ASP A 299 33.40 5.38 1.80
CA ASP A 299 33.07 6.33 0.76
C ASP A 299 32.06 5.70 -0.21
N LEU A 300 30.79 6.09 -0.09
CA LEU A 300 29.69 5.61 -0.94
C LEU A 300 29.87 6.02 -2.41
N LYS A 301 30.78 6.95 -2.73
CA LYS A 301 31.08 7.39 -4.10
C LYS A 301 32.25 6.65 -4.73
N ASN A 302 32.90 5.73 -4.02
CA ASN A 302 33.98 4.92 -4.58
C ASN A 302 33.46 3.93 -5.63
N LYS A 303 33.51 4.33 -6.91
CA LYS A 303 33.07 3.50 -8.05
C LYS A 303 33.98 2.31 -8.35
N ASP A 304 35.20 2.35 -7.83
CA ASP A 304 36.22 1.32 -7.98
C ASP A 304 36.25 0.38 -6.75
N GLY A 305 35.22 0.45 -5.91
CA GLY A 305 34.98 -0.46 -4.80
C GLY A 305 34.89 -1.91 -5.28
N LYS A 306 35.72 -2.78 -4.71
CA LYS A 306 35.82 -4.20 -5.03
C LYS A 306 36.13 -5.02 -3.79
N ILE A 307 35.59 -6.23 -3.75
CA ILE A 307 36.00 -7.28 -2.82
C ILE A 307 36.75 -8.34 -3.62
N ASN A 308 37.85 -8.82 -3.06
CA ASN A 308 38.56 -9.98 -3.56
C ASN A 308 38.65 -11.04 -2.46
N MET A 309 38.28 -12.26 -2.82
CA MET A 309 38.35 -13.46 -2.00
C MET A 309 39.26 -14.47 -2.68
N ALA A 310 40.22 -15.02 -1.95
CA ALA A 310 41.22 -15.92 -2.51
C ALA A 310 40.64 -17.11 -3.31
N THR A 311 39.48 -17.64 -2.90
CA THR A 311 38.83 -18.79 -3.56
C THR A 311 37.64 -18.45 -4.45
N PHE A 312 37.09 -17.24 -4.35
CA PHE A 312 35.90 -16.81 -5.12
C PHE A 312 36.20 -15.69 -6.13
N GLY A 313 37.44 -15.21 -6.17
CA GLY A 313 37.86 -14.15 -7.07
C GLY A 313 37.40 -12.77 -6.63
N GLU A 314 37.32 -11.87 -7.61
CA GLU A 314 37.01 -10.45 -7.42
C GLU A 314 35.57 -10.15 -7.84
N SER A 315 34.90 -9.25 -7.12
CA SER A 315 33.62 -8.68 -7.53
C SER A 315 33.53 -7.20 -7.18
N LYS A 316 32.77 -6.46 -7.98
CA LYS A 316 32.49 -5.04 -7.75
C LYS A 316 31.53 -4.88 -6.57
N VAL A 317 31.79 -3.89 -5.73
CA VAL A 317 30.88 -3.49 -4.66
C VAL A 317 29.89 -2.48 -5.19
N ASN A 318 28.60 -2.77 -5.05
CA ASN A 318 27.51 -1.86 -5.44
C ASN A 318 26.87 -1.22 -4.20
N LEU A 319 26.07 -0.18 -4.37
CA LEU A 319 25.21 0.29 -3.29
C LEU A 319 24.07 -0.71 -3.10
N GLY A 320 23.88 -1.17 -1.88
CA GLY A 320 22.78 -2.05 -1.50
C GLY A 320 21.76 -1.31 -0.63
N SER A 321 21.46 -1.85 0.53
CA SER A 321 20.42 -1.32 1.43
C SER A 321 20.84 -0.12 2.28
N VAL A 322 22.07 0.40 2.12
CA VAL A 322 22.64 1.47 2.96
C VAL A 322 21.75 2.71 3.06
N VAL A 323 21.00 3.04 2.01
CA VAL A 323 20.07 4.19 2.03
C VAL A 323 18.97 4.07 3.09
N ARG A 324 18.70 2.85 3.55
CA ARG A 324 17.69 2.54 4.58
C ARG A 324 18.28 2.49 5.99
N ASP A 325 19.60 2.59 6.12
CA ASP A 325 20.27 2.58 7.41
C ASP A 325 20.10 3.94 8.12
N LYS A 326 19.88 3.92 9.44
CA LYS A 326 19.71 5.14 10.23
C LYS A 326 20.91 6.08 10.12
N SER A 327 22.12 5.55 10.05
CA SER A 327 23.34 6.37 9.94
C SER A 327 23.45 7.09 8.60
N PHE A 328 22.97 6.47 7.51
CA PHE A 328 22.85 7.14 6.22
C PHE A 328 21.87 8.32 6.32
N ASP A 329 20.69 8.08 6.91
CA ASP A 329 19.65 9.08 7.07
C ASP A 329 20.13 10.25 7.95
N ASP A 330 20.79 9.95 9.07
CA ASP A 330 21.39 10.96 9.96
C ASP A 330 22.48 11.79 9.27
N TYR A 331 23.28 11.17 8.40
CA TYR A 331 24.37 11.86 7.71
C TYR A 331 23.90 12.71 6.54
N TYR A 332 23.01 12.18 5.68
CA TYR A 332 22.59 12.82 4.43
C TYR A 332 21.31 13.65 4.53
N ALA A 333 20.52 13.54 5.61
CA ALA A 333 19.35 14.40 5.76
C ALA A 333 19.72 15.89 5.62
N TYR A 334 18.86 16.62 4.89
CA TYR A 334 19.06 18.01 4.50
C TYR A 334 17.82 18.82 4.84
N ASP A 335 17.98 19.84 5.69
CA ASP A 335 16.86 20.63 6.20
C ASP A 335 16.49 21.82 5.32
N GLY A 336 17.35 22.20 4.37
CA GLY A 336 17.13 23.37 3.52
C GLY A 336 16.02 23.19 2.47
N GLU A 337 15.76 24.25 1.71
CA GLU A 337 14.77 24.22 0.62
C GLU A 337 15.26 23.38 -0.57
N LEU A 338 14.32 22.65 -1.18
CA LEU A 338 14.47 21.81 -2.37
C LEU A 338 13.48 22.23 -3.45
N GLY A 339 13.70 21.77 -4.68
CA GLY A 339 12.91 22.11 -5.86
C GLY A 339 13.36 23.40 -6.53
N ALA A 340 12.47 24.00 -7.33
CA ALA A 340 12.72 25.27 -8.03
C ALA A 340 12.43 26.49 -7.13
N ILE A 341 13.49 27.11 -6.62
CA ILE A 341 13.45 28.32 -5.79
C ILE A 341 13.53 29.54 -6.71
N TYR A 342 12.37 30.10 -7.03
CA TYR A 342 12.22 31.19 -8.00
C TYR A 342 12.35 32.58 -7.37
N THR A 343 13.11 33.45 -8.04
CA THR A 343 13.03 34.91 -7.94
C THR A 343 12.97 35.50 -9.36
N LYS A 344 12.69 36.79 -9.49
CA LYS A 344 12.66 37.44 -10.81
C LYS A 344 14.05 37.55 -11.44
N GLU A 345 15.08 37.66 -10.63
CA GLU A 345 16.47 37.84 -11.05
C GLU A 345 17.16 36.51 -11.36
N GLU A 346 16.76 35.42 -10.72
CA GLU A 346 17.32 34.08 -10.91
C GLU A 346 16.40 32.98 -10.36
N THR A 347 16.62 31.74 -10.81
CA THR A 347 15.99 30.55 -10.23
C THR A 347 17.05 29.54 -9.84
N THR A 348 17.07 29.12 -8.58
CA THR A 348 17.95 28.07 -8.08
C THR A 348 17.18 26.76 -7.97
N ILE A 349 17.58 25.75 -8.72
CA ILE A 349 16.95 24.43 -8.72
C ILE A 349 17.82 23.48 -7.90
N LYS A 350 17.23 22.80 -6.91
CA LYS A 350 17.91 21.88 -5.99
C LYS A 350 17.22 20.53 -5.92
N VAL A 351 17.99 19.45 -5.89
CA VAL A 351 17.49 18.08 -5.71
C VAL A 351 18.39 17.29 -4.77
N TRP A 352 17.78 16.55 -3.84
CA TRP A 352 18.50 15.67 -2.92
C TRP A 352 18.73 14.31 -3.58
N ALA A 353 19.97 14.03 -3.96
CA ALA A 353 20.37 12.83 -4.70
C ALA A 353 21.70 12.27 -4.16
N PRO A 354 21.77 11.88 -2.87
CA PRO A 354 23.01 11.52 -2.19
C PRO A 354 23.73 10.32 -2.81
N THR A 355 23.01 9.42 -3.47
CA THR A 355 23.58 8.24 -4.15
C THR A 355 23.93 8.49 -5.61
N ALA A 356 23.50 9.60 -6.21
CA ALA A 356 23.70 9.86 -7.63
C ALA A 356 25.17 10.11 -7.99
N ASP A 357 25.62 9.52 -9.08
CA ASP A 357 26.92 9.77 -9.67
C ASP A 357 27.01 11.16 -10.30
N PHE A 358 25.93 11.59 -10.93
CA PHE A 358 25.76 12.90 -11.51
C PHE A 358 24.27 13.25 -11.54
N VAL A 359 23.99 14.54 -11.59
CA VAL A 359 22.67 15.07 -11.93
C VAL A 359 22.87 16.15 -12.98
N ASN A 360 22.10 16.07 -14.06
CA ASN A 360 22.00 17.13 -15.05
C ASN A 360 20.58 17.71 -15.03
N LEU A 361 20.47 19.03 -15.20
CA LEU A 361 19.23 19.70 -15.50
C LEU A 361 18.97 19.60 -17.00
N LEU A 362 17.81 19.09 -17.39
CA LEU A 362 17.29 19.12 -18.74
C LEU A 362 16.27 20.25 -18.85
N THR A 363 16.46 21.21 -19.76
CA THR A 363 15.51 22.29 -20.04
C THR A 363 14.97 22.20 -21.45
N TYR A 364 13.70 22.60 -21.65
CA TYR A 364 12.99 22.41 -22.92
C TYR A 364 12.54 23.76 -23.52
N GLU A 365 12.88 23.98 -24.80
CA GLU A 365 12.40 25.08 -25.64
C GLU A 365 11.70 24.48 -26.88
N GLY A 366 10.41 24.16 -26.75
CA GLY A 366 9.73 23.31 -27.74
C GLY A 366 10.34 21.90 -27.76
N ASP A 367 10.75 21.42 -28.94
CA ASP A 367 11.38 20.10 -29.10
C ASP A 367 12.88 20.10 -28.74
N LYS A 368 13.49 21.27 -28.53
CA LYS A 368 14.92 21.39 -28.22
C LYS A 368 15.16 21.15 -26.74
N VAL A 369 16.09 20.24 -26.43
CA VAL A 369 16.53 19.93 -25.07
C VAL A 369 17.95 20.49 -24.85
N THR A 370 18.13 21.26 -23.79
CA THR A 370 19.45 21.69 -23.29
C THR A 370 19.78 20.92 -22.02
N LYS A 371 21.02 20.45 -21.90
CA LYS A 371 21.50 19.65 -20.78
C LYS A 371 22.65 20.36 -20.09
N GLU A 372 22.51 20.61 -18.78
CA GLU A 372 23.50 21.31 -17.96
C GLU A 372 23.81 20.52 -16.69
N ALA A 373 25.10 20.34 -16.38
CA ALA A 373 25.49 19.62 -15.17
C ALA A 373 25.20 20.43 -13.90
N MET A 374 24.58 19.79 -12.91
CA MET A 374 24.34 20.39 -11.60
C MET A 374 25.55 20.17 -10.69
N THR A 375 25.77 21.10 -9.77
CA THR A 375 26.88 21.05 -8.82
C THR A 375 26.46 20.33 -7.55
N LEU A 376 27.19 19.27 -7.18
CA LEU A 376 27.04 18.60 -5.90
C LEU A 376 27.53 19.52 -4.77
N GLY A 377 26.67 19.76 -3.79
CA GLY A 377 26.95 20.45 -2.54
C GLY A 377 26.89 19.51 -1.34
N ASP A 378 26.69 20.10 -0.16
CA ASP A 378 26.59 19.36 1.10
C ASP A 378 25.39 18.40 1.12
N LYS A 379 25.47 17.36 1.96
CA LYS A 379 24.36 16.44 2.24
C LYS A 379 23.78 15.74 1.00
N GLY A 380 24.52 15.65 -0.10
CA GLY A 380 24.06 15.00 -1.32
C GLY A 380 23.09 15.83 -2.16
N VAL A 381 23.03 17.14 -1.94
CA VAL A 381 22.18 18.04 -2.71
C VAL A 381 22.90 18.50 -3.97
N TYR A 382 22.28 18.30 -5.13
CA TYR A 382 22.72 18.88 -6.40
C TYR A 382 21.98 20.18 -6.65
N SER A 383 22.68 21.19 -7.17
CA SER A 383 22.09 22.51 -7.43
C SER A 383 22.61 23.18 -8.70
N ILE A 384 21.76 24.01 -9.31
CA ILE A 384 22.13 24.92 -10.40
C ILE A 384 21.32 26.22 -10.27
N THR A 385 21.97 27.37 -10.50
CA THR A 385 21.33 28.68 -10.48
C THR A 385 21.31 29.25 -11.89
N LEU A 386 20.11 29.55 -12.39
CA LEU A 386 19.88 30.09 -13.71
C LEU A 386 19.54 31.57 -13.61
N SER A 387 20.33 32.44 -14.25
CA SER A 387 20.06 33.88 -14.25
C SER A 387 18.86 34.27 -15.12
N GLY A 388 18.16 35.32 -14.68
CA GLY A 388 16.99 35.89 -15.31
C GLY A 388 15.67 35.26 -14.83
N ASP A 389 14.57 35.85 -15.28
CA ASP A 389 13.22 35.36 -15.03
C ASP A 389 13.01 34.01 -15.75
N LYS A 390 12.75 32.95 -14.96
CA LYS A 390 12.53 31.59 -15.45
C LYS A 390 11.10 31.11 -15.29
N LEU A 391 10.12 31.99 -15.11
CA LEU A 391 8.71 31.55 -15.14
C LEU A 391 8.39 30.85 -16.46
N GLY A 392 7.72 29.71 -16.37
CA GLY A 392 7.37 28.87 -17.51
C GLY A 392 8.51 28.00 -18.04
N LEU A 393 9.70 28.03 -17.43
CA LEU A 393 10.78 27.10 -17.78
C LEU A 393 10.32 25.66 -17.52
N VAL A 394 10.25 24.87 -18.58
CA VAL A 394 9.98 23.43 -18.52
C VAL A 394 11.29 22.68 -18.29
N TYR A 395 11.33 21.77 -17.33
CA TYR A 395 12.55 21.06 -16.97
C TYR A 395 12.31 19.65 -16.40
N GLN A 396 13.36 18.84 -16.41
CA GLN A 396 13.47 17.53 -15.75
C GLN A 396 14.90 17.31 -15.24
N PHE A 397 15.09 16.32 -14.39
CA PHE A 397 16.41 15.85 -13.98
C PHE A 397 16.81 14.59 -14.76
N GLU A 398 18.06 14.56 -15.22
CA GLU A 398 18.74 13.34 -15.65
C GLU A 398 19.69 12.90 -14.54
N VAL A 399 19.42 11.76 -13.91
CA VAL A 399 20.13 11.26 -12.73
C VAL A 399 20.83 9.95 -13.07
N GLY A 400 22.15 9.93 -12.91
CA GLY A 400 22.94 8.69 -13.02
C GLY A 400 23.08 8.03 -11.65
N VAL A 401 22.65 6.79 -11.47
CA VAL A 401 22.79 6.04 -10.21
C VAL A 401 23.02 4.56 -10.51
N ASN A 402 24.02 3.94 -9.86
CA ASN A 402 24.36 2.52 -10.05
C ASN A 402 24.59 2.08 -11.51
N GLY A 403 25.03 2.99 -12.39
CA GLY A 403 25.24 2.72 -13.82
C GLY A 403 23.97 2.85 -14.68
N GLU A 404 22.82 3.12 -14.07
CA GLU A 404 21.57 3.47 -14.76
C GLU A 404 21.43 4.99 -14.89
N VAL A 405 20.73 5.44 -15.94
CA VAL A 405 20.44 6.85 -16.18
C VAL A 405 18.94 7.03 -16.26
N ASN A 406 18.38 7.76 -15.30
CA ASN A 406 16.96 8.04 -15.19
C ASN A 406 16.65 9.47 -15.63
N VAL A 407 15.52 9.67 -16.30
CA VAL A 407 14.94 11.01 -16.52
C VAL A 407 13.65 11.11 -15.72
N THR A 408 13.51 12.16 -14.92
CA THR A 408 12.35 12.31 -14.04
C THR A 408 12.07 13.77 -13.67
N ASN A 409 10.86 14.03 -13.17
CA ASN A 409 10.45 15.34 -12.69
C ASN A 409 11.13 15.69 -11.35
N ASP A 410 11.06 16.97 -10.99
CA ASP A 410 11.33 17.40 -9.63
C ASP A 410 10.21 16.91 -8.68
N PRO A 411 10.53 16.11 -7.63
CA PRO A 411 9.53 15.70 -6.64
C PRO A 411 8.83 16.89 -5.96
N TYR A 412 9.48 18.04 -5.90
CA TYR A 412 8.96 19.27 -5.29
C TYR A 412 8.21 20.18 -6.29
N THR A 413 8.00 19.76 -7.54
CA THR A 413 7.43 20.61 -8.59
C THR A 413 6.02 21.11 -8.23
N TYR A 414 5.82 22.43 -8.32
CA TYR A 414 4.52 23.08 -8.06
C TYR A 414 3.57 23.04 -9.26
N SER A 415 4.08 22.79 -10.46
CA SER A 415 3.25 22.57 -11.64
C SER A 415 3.99 21.74 -12.69
N THR A 416 3.25 21.25 -13.67
CA THR A 416 3.76 20.45 -14.78
C THR A 416 3.13 20.88 -16.10
N THR A 417 3.69 20.40 -17.20
CA THR A 417 2.93 20.30 -18.46
C THR A 417 1.76 19.34 -18.29
N ALA A 418 0.84 19.32 -19.28
CA ALA A 418 -0.29 18.40 -19.27
C ALA A 418 0.15 16.93 -19.04
N ASN A 419 -0.70 16.15 -18.37
CA ASN A 419 -0.46 14.76 -17.96
C ASN A 419 0.74 14.55 -17.02
N GLY A 420 1.13 15.58 -16.26
CA GLY A 420 2.22 15.45 -15.30
C GLY A 420 3.61 15.23 -15.92
N GLU A 421 3.79 15.42 -17.23
CA GLU A 421 4.95 14.88 -17.95
C GLU A 421 6.30 15.54 -17.59
N LYS A 422 6.31 16.87 -17.40
CA LYS A 422 7.53 17.66 -17.16
C LYS A 422 7.27 18.76 -16.14
N SER A 423 8.20 18.95 -15.21
CA SER A 423 8.15 20.05 -14.23
C SER A 423 8.17 21.42 -14.91
N VAL A 424 7.46 22.39 -14.33
CA VAL A 424 7.45 23.77 -14.80
C VAL A 424 7.71 24.73 -13.65
N VAL A 425 8.63 25.67 -13.85
CA VAL A 425 8.86 26.77 -12.90
C VAL A 425 7.65 27.71 -12.91
N VAL A 426 6.94 27.75 -11.79
CA VAL A 426 5.80 28.64 -11.54
C VAL A 426 6.03 29.40 -10.23
N ASN A 427 5.31 30.51 -10.05
CA ASN A 427 5.34 31.28 -8.81
C ASN A 427 3.91 31.57 -8.34
N PRO A 428 3.27 30.63 -7.63
CA PRO A 428 1.90 30.78 -7.14
C PRO A 428 1.79 31.99 -6.20
N THR A 429 0.81 32.85 -6.44
CA THR A 429 0.52 33.99 -5.55
C THR A 429 -0.40 33.57 -4.42
N ILE A 430 -0.16 33.99 -3.19
CA ILE A 430 -1.06 33.67 -2.06
C ILE A 430 -2.25 34.62 -2.07
N SER A 431 -3.47 34.08 -1.93
CA SER A 431 -4.70 34.88 -1.85
C SER A 431 -4.76 35.73 -0.57
N GLU A 432 -5.34 36.93 -0.66
CA GLU A 432 -5.61 37.81 0.48
C GLU A 432 -6.94 37.46 1.20
N VAL A 433 -7.78 36.59 0.64
CA VAL A 433 -9.03 36.14 1.28
C VAL A 433 -8.70 35.39 2.57
N ALA A 434 -9.29 35.76 3.69
CA ALA A 434 -9.02 35.11 4.98
C ALA A 434 -9.75 33.77 5.10
N ASN A 435 -9.11 32.79 5.75
CA ASN A 435 -9.76 31.56 6.16
C ASN A 435 -10.99 31.86 7.05
N PRO A 436 -12.09 31.11 6.91
CA PRO A 436 -13.24 31.25 7.79
C PRO A 436 -12.89 30.73 9.20
N SER A 437 -13.48 31.33 10.23
CA SER A 437 -13.32 30.87 11.62
C SER A 437 -14.40 29.84 11.95
N LEU A 438 -14.06 28.55 11.84
CA LEU A 438 -15.01 27.43 11.98
C LEU A 438 -14.60 26.50 13.12
N GLU A 439 -15.38 26.47 14.22
CA GLU A 439 -15.11 25.62 15.40
C GLU A 439 -15.99 24.36 15.48
N ASP A 440 -17.17 24.38 14.86
CA ASP A 440 -18.15 23.28 14.83
C ASP A 440 -18.09 22.53 13.50
N VAL A 441 -17.06 21.69 13.34
CA VAL A 441 -16.80 20.96 12.10
C VAL A 441 -17.95 20.00 11.76
N ILE A 442 -18.45 20.14 10.53
CA ILE A 442 -19.44 19.29 9.84
C ILE A 442 -18.94 19.17 8.41
N ILE A 443 -18.53 17.97 8.02
CA ILE A 443 -17.80 17.68 6.79
C ILE A 443 -18.76 17.15 5.72
N TYR A 444 -18.59 17.65 4.49
CA TYR A 444 -19.27 17.18 3.30
C TYR A 444 -18.24 16.73 2.27
N GLU A 445 -18.08 15.42 2.09
CA GLU A 445 -17.10 14.83 1.16
C GLU A 445 -17.61 14.85 -0.28
N LEU A 446 -16.82 15.41 -1.19
CA LEU A 446 -17.21 15.73 -2.55
C LEU A 446 -16.07 15.47 -3.52
N HIS A 447 -16.38 14.85 -4.65
CA HIS A 447 -15.48 14.79 -5.80
C HIS A 447 -15.77 15.95 -6.77
N VAL A 448 -14.72 16.62 -7.25
CA VAL A 448 -14.83 17.82 -8.11
C VAL A 448 -15.65 17.53 -9.37
N ARG A 449 -15.43 16.35 -9.99
CA ARG A 449 -16.15 15.96 -11.20
C ARG A 449 -17.61 15.59 -10.93
N ASP A 450 -17.87 14.83 -9.87
CA ASP A 450 -19.18 14.27 -9.55
C ASP A 450 -20.22 15.38 -9.34
N LEU A 451 -19.80 16.51 -8.75
CA LEU A 451 -20.66 17.66 -8.47
C LEU A 451 -21.42 18.13 -9.71
N SER A 452 -20.71 18.23 -10.84
CA SER A 452 -21.14 19.07 -11.97
C SER A 452 -21.34 18.31 -13.26
N VAL A 453 -20.77 17.10 -13.40
CA VAL A 453 -20.80 16.33 -14.65
C VAL A 453 -22.20 15.87 -15.08
N HIS A 454 -23.17 15.84 -14.16
CA HIS A 454 -24.56 15.54 -14.50
C HIS A 454 -25.07 16.51 -15.60
N PRO A 455 -25.60 16.02 -16.74
CA PRO A 455 -25.95 16.89 -17.88
C PRO A 455 -26.95 18.01 -17.53
N GLY A 456 -27.90 17.70 -16.65
CA GLY A 456 -28.90 18.63 -16.16
C GLY A 456 -28.48 19.48 -14.95
N SER A 457 -27.20 19.48 -14.53
CA SER A 457 -26.75 20.20 -13.32
C SER A 457 -26.96 21.72 -13.39
N GLY A 458 -27.03 22.29 -14.60
CA GLY A 458 -27.08 23.75 -14.79
C GLY A 458 -25.74 24.46 -14.54
N ILE A 459 -24.68 23.72 -14.22
CA ILE A 459 -23.30 24.22 -14.05
C ILE A 459 -22.64 24.25 -15.42
N LEU A 460 -21.96 25.35 -15.76
CA LEU A 460 -21.26 25.53 -17.03
C LEU A 460 -19.96 24.72 -17.07
N ASN A 461 -19.10 24.89 -16.06
CA ASN A 461 -17.79 24.26 -15.97
C ASN A 461 -17.91 22.84 -15.37
N LYS A 462 -18.52 21.94 -16.16
CA LYS A 462 -18.70 20.53 -15.77
C LYS A 462 -17.38 19.80 -15.63
N GLY A 463 -17.20 19.10 -14.52
CA GLY A 463 -15.98 18.35 -14.24
C GLY A 463 -14.84 19.19 -13.66
N LYS A 464 -15.03 20.50 -13.45
CA LYS A 464 -13.92 21.44 -13.22
C LYS A 464 -13.98 22.13 -11.85
N PHE A 465 -12.83 22.63 -11.40
CA PHE A 465 -12.74 23.48 -10.20
C PHE A 465 -13.73 24.65 -10.24
N LEU A 466 -13.77 25.38 -11.37
CA LEU A 466 -14.67 26.52 -11.51
C LEU A 466 -16.16 26.16 -11.37
N GLY A 467 -16.55 24.89 -11.54
CA GLY A 467 -17.92 24.44 -11.30
C GLY A 467 -18.39 24.62 -9.85
N LEU A 468 -17.46 24.63 -8.89
CA LEU A 468 -17.71 24.93 -7.47
C LEU A 468 -17.92 26.43 -7.20
N THR A 469 -17.63 27.29 -8.17
CA THR A 469 -17.71 28.76 -8.01
C THR A 469 -19.01 29.37 -8.52
N GLU A 470 -19.81 28.60 -9.27
CA GLU A 470 -20.97 29.12 -9.98
C GLU A 470 -22.20 29.26 -9.07
N THR A 471 -22.71 30.50 -8.99
CA THR A 471 -23.94 30.85 -8.25
C THR A 471 -25.17 30.81 -9.15
N GLY A 472 -26.35 30.60 -8.58
CA GLY A 472 -27.63 30.59 -9.28
C GLY A 472 -27.88 29.36 -10.15
N THR A 473 -27.07 28.31 -9.96
CA THR A 473 -27.14 27.07 -10.73
C THR A 473 -28.34 26.23 -10.30
N LYS A 474 -29.04 25.71 -11.31
CA LYS A 474 -30.26 24.93 -11.12
C LYS A 474 -30.52 24.01 -12.30
N THR A 475 -31.18 22.90 -12.04
CA THR A 475 -31.72 22.03 -13.08
C THR A 475 -32.85 22.73 -13.85
N ALA A 476 -33.24 22.17 -15.00
CA ALA A 476 -34.41 22.64 -15.75
C ALA A 476 -35.72 22.58 -14.94
N SER A 477 -35.79 21.68 -13.95
CA SER A 477 -36.92 21.52 -13.04
C SER A 477 -36.87 22.48 -11.83
N GLY A 478 -35.84 23.32 -11.72
CA GLY A 478 -35.70 24.34 -10.68
C GLY A 478 -35.02 23.88 -9.40
N GLN A 479 -34.50 22.64 -9.34
CA GLN A 479 -33.69 22.17 -8.22
C GLN A 479 -32.36 22.93 -8.20
N ILE A 480 -32.05 23.61 -7.09
CA ILE A 480 -30.75 24.28 -6.92
C ILE A 480 -29.62 23.24 -6.87
N THR A 481 -28.46 23.60 -7.43
CA THR A 481 -27.29 22.72 -7.55
C THR A 481 -26.02 23.46 -7.10
N GLY A 482 -24.86 22.81 -7.20
CA GLY A 482 -23.55 23.45 -7.03
C GLY A 482 -23.36 24.16 -5.68
N LEU A 483 -22.75 25.34 -5.73
CA LEU A 483 -22.39 26.14 -4.54
C LEU A 483 -23.60 26.52 -3.69
N ASP A 484 -24.68 26.99 -4.31
CA ASP A 484 -25.88 27.42 -3.60
C ASP A 484 -26.54 26.24 -2.87
N TYR A 485 -26.52 25.05 -3.49
CA TYR A 485 -26.98 23.83 -2.85
C TYR A 485 -26.13 23.47 -1.63
N ILE A 486 -24.80 23.40 -1.77
CA ILE A 486 -23.88 23.07 -0.67
C ILE A 486 -24.06 24.05 0.50
N LYS A 487 -24.11 25.35 0.20
CA LYS A 487 -24.37 26.39 1.20
C LYS A 487 -25.71 26.20 1.90
N SER A 488 -26.76 25.81 1.17
CA SER A 488 -28.09 25.60 1.72
C SER A 488 -28.17 24.45 2.73
N LEU A 489 -27.24 23.49 2.70
CA LEU A 489 -27.16 22.40 3.68
C LEU A 489 -26.79 22.91 5.07
N GLY A 490 -26.04 24.02 5.15
CA GLY A 490 -25.53 24.55 6.41
C GLY A 490 -24.33 23.80 6.96
N ILE A 491 -23.64 22.99 6.15
CA ILE A 491 -22.35 22.37 6.49
C ILE A 491 -21.27 23.43 6.77
N THR A 492 -20.08 23.00 7.18
CA THR A 492 -18.97 23.93 7.47
C THR A 492 -17.76 23.69 6.59
N HIS A 493 -17.47 22.43 6.24
CA HIS A 493 -16.29 22.08 5.46
C HIS A 493 -16.70 21.23 4.26
N VAL A 494 -16.16 21.57 3.09
CA VAL A 494 -16.16 20.68 1.93
C VAL A 494 -14.84 19.93 1.95
N GLN A 495 -14.90 18.60 2.05
CA GLN A 495 -13.74 17.75 1.82
C GLN A 495 -13.71 17.39 0.34
N LEU A 496 -12.65 17.79 -0.36
CA LEU A 496 -12.42 17.39 -1.74
C LEU A 496 -11.61 16.10 -1.74
N LEU A 497 -12.08 15.09 -2.51
CA LEU A 497 -11.24 13.95 -2.92
C LEU A 497 -9.93 14.44 -3.59
N PRO A 498 -8.91 13.58 -3.79
CA PRO A 498 -7.57 14.02 -4.17
C PRO A 498 -7.56 15.05 -5.33
N ILE A 499 -6.90 16.19 -5.09
CA ILE A 499 -6.80 17.31 -6.04
C ILE A 499 -5.35 17.63 -6.46
N TYR A 500 -4.37 16.85 -6.03
CA TYR A 500 -3.05 16.87 -6.66
C TYR A 500 -3.02 15.93 -7.86
N ASP A 501 -2.01 16.11 -8.70
CA ASP A 501 -1.77 15.38 -9.94
C ASP A 501 -1.63 13.87 -9.73
N PHE A 502 -2.49 13.14 -10.43
CA PHE A 502 -2.51 11.68 -10.44
C PHE A 502 -2.28 11.12 -11.85
N SER A 503 -2.11 9.80 -11.92
CA SER A 503 -1.66 9.11 -13.13
C SER A 503 -2.48 9.43 -14.38
N SER A 504 -1.78 9.76 -15.47
CA SER A 504 -2.41 9.93 -16.79
C SER A 504 -2.97 8.62 -17.38
N TYR A 505 -2.55 7.46 -16.86
CA TYR A 505 -3.21 6.19 -17.15
C TYR A 505 -4.62 6.12 -16.54
N SER A 506 -4.86 6.86 -15.46
CA SER A 506 -6.14 6.92 -14.77
C SER A 506 -7.07 7.93 -15.45
N VAL A 507 -6.61 9.16 -15.67
CA VAL A 507 -7.31 10.17 -16.48
C VAL A 507 -6.30 10.90 -17.35
N ASP A 508 -6.48 10.84 -18.68
CA ASP A 508 -5.72 11.68 -19.61
C ASP A 508 -6.30 13.11 -19.54
N GLU A 509 -5.53 14.07 -19.03
CA GLU A 509 -5.95 15.46 -18.90
C GLU A 509 -6.39 16.07 -20.25
N THR A 510 -5.86 15.57 -21.37
CA THR A 510 -6.17 16.05 -22.72
C THR A 510 -7.49 15.50 -23.28
N ASP A 511 -7.99 14.41 -22.69
CA ASP A 511 -9.30 13.82 -22.97
C ASP A 511 -9.93 13.30 -21.67
N GLN A 512 -10.08 14.22 -20.71
CA GLN A 512 -10.48 13.90 -19.32
C GLN A 512 -11.77 13.09 -19.20
N PHE A 513 -12.68 13.15 -20.18
CA PHE A 513 -13.98 12.48 -20.11
C PHE A 513 -13.94 11.05 -20.64
N ALA A 514 -12.84 10.61 -21.26
CA ALA A 514 -12.68 9.24 -21.74
C ALA A 514 -12.60 8.20 -20.61
N ARG A 515 -12.06 8.59 -19.46
CA ARG A 515 -11.96 7.76 -18.25
C ARG A 515 -12.37 8.55 -17.03
N TYR A 516 -12.60 7.84 -15.93
CA TYR A 516 -12.88 8.41 -14.62
C TYR A 516 -11.88 7.80 -13.63
N ASN A 517 -11.44 8.59 -12.66
CA ASN A 517 -10.74 8.12 -11.47
C ASN A 517 -11.09 9.02 -10.28
N TRP A 518 -11.05 8.48 -9.06
CA TRP A 518 -11.16 9.25 -7.80
C TRP A 518 -9.93 10.10 -7.49
N GLY A 519 -8.74 9.72 -7.98
CA GLY A 519 -7.49 10.46 -7.83
C GLY A 519 -6.48 9.85 -6.84
N TYR A 520 -6.72 8.63 -6.33
CA TYR A 520 -5.81 7.92 -5.42
C TYR A 520 -4.57 7.31 -6.10
N ASP A 521 -4.18 7.82 -7.27
CA ASP A 521 -3.02 7.35 -8.04
C ASP A 521 -1.91 8.44 -8.09
N PRO A 522 -1.34 8.90 -6.96
CA PRO A 522 -0.44 10.05 -6.91
C PRO A 522 0.80 9.90 -7.79
N VAL A 523 1.13 10.97 -8.53
CA VAL A 523 2.36 11.07 -9.34
C VAL A 523 3.19 12.31 -8.98
N ASN A 524 2.56 13.48 -8.83
CA ASN A 524 3.25 14.71 -8.44
C ASN A 524 2.53 15.39 -7.26
N TYR A 525 2.94 15.11 -6.02
CA TYR A 525 2.24 15.54 -4.80
C TYR A 525 2.01 17.05 -4.64
N ASN A 526 2.86 17.89 -5.25
CA ASN A 526 2.79 19.34 -5.11
C ASN A 526 2.17 20.04 -6.33
N THR A 527 1.71 19.28 -7.33
CA THR A 527 1.07 19.83 -8.52
C THR A 527 -0.43 19.63 -8.45
N VAL A 528 -1.23 20.62 -8.84
CA VAL A 528 -2.69 20.49 -8.92
C VAL A 528 -3.07 19.56 -10.08
N GLU A 529 -4.10 18.73 -9.90
CA GLU A 529 -4.64 17.87 -10.95
C GLU A 529 -5.13 18.72 -12.15
N GLY A 530 -4.67 18.39 -13.36
CA GLY A 530 -5.01 19.16 -14.56
C GLY A 530 -6.34 18.78 -15.19
N SER A 531 -6.87 17.56 -14.98
CA SER A 531 -8.19 17.19 -15.51
C SER A 531 -9.30 18.07 -14.93
N TYR A 532 -9.14 18.60 -13.72
CA TYR A 532 -10.11 19.55 -13.14
C TYR A 532 -9.92 21.01 -13.58
N ALA A 533 -8.85 21.33 -14.31
CA ALA A 533 -8.59 22.67 -14.84
C ALA A 533 -9.30 22.88 -16.20
N THR A 534 -9.70 24.11 -16.52
CA THR A 534 -10.29 24.39 -17.85
C THR A 534 -9.28 24.28 -19.00
N ASN A 535 -7.99 24.48 -18.71
CA ASN A 535 -6.91 24.34 -19.68
C ASN A 535 -5.70 23.65 -19.02
N PRO A 536 -5.53 22.32 -19.19
CA PRO A 536 -4.40 21.59 -18.60
C PRO A 536 -3.04 21.92 -19.23
N TYR A 537 -3.02 22.54 -20.42
CA TYR A 537 -1.80 22.89 -21.14
C TYR A 537 -1.12 24.15 -20.60
N ASP A 538 -1.85 25.01 -19.88
CA ASP A 538 -1.25 26.15 -19.18
C ASP A 538 -0.99 25.76 -17.71
N PRO A 539 0.29 25.68 -17.28
CA PRO A 539 0.66 25.23 -15.94
C PRO A 539 0.14 26.15 -14.83
N ASN A 540 -0.26 27.40 -15.13
CA ASN A 540 -0.80 28.31 -14.12
C ASN A 540 -2.32 28.18 -13.92
N VAL A 541 -3.06 27.74 -14.94
CA VAL A 541 -4.53 27.73 -14.89
C VAL A 541 -5.05 26.82 -13.78
N ARG A 542 -4.50 25.60 -13.65
CA ARG A 542 -4.84 24.64 -12.58
C ARG A 542 -4.69 25.25 -11.18
N ILE A 543 -3.63 26.02 -10.96
CA ILE A 543 -3.34 26.69 -9.69
C ILE A 543 -4.35 27.82 -9.44
N GLN A 544 -4.52 28.71 -10.43
CA GLN A 544 -5.40 29.87 -10.33
C GLN A 544 -6.87 29.48 -10.12
N GLU A 545 -7.34 28.44 -10.80
CA GLU A 545 -8.72 27.98 -10.67
C GLU A 545 -9.00 27.32 -9.32
N LEU A 546 -8.05 26.55 -8.79
CA LEU A 546 -8.18 26.02 -7.43
C LEU A 546 -8.16 27.15 -6.39
N GLN A 547 -7.23 28.11 -6.50
CA GLN A 547 -7.19 29.29 -5.61
C GLN A 547 -8.51 30.05 -5.66
N LYS A 548 -9.04 30.30 -6.86
CA LYS A 548 -10.34 30.94 -7.04
C LYS A 548 -11.48 30.14 -6.40
N THR A 549 -11.42 28.82 -6.48
CA THR A 549 -12.41 27.93 -5.88
C THR A 549 -12.40 28.01 -4.36
N VAL A 550 -11.21 27.93 -3.74
CA VAL A 550 -11.07 28.07 -2.29
C VAL A 550 -11.53 29.45 -1.82
N ASP A 551 -11.14 30.52 -2.51
CA ASP A 551 -11.57 31.89 -2.20
C ASP A 551 -13.10 32.03 -2.18
N VAL A 552 -13.79 31.44 -3.17
CA VAL A 552 -15.25 31.51 -3.27
C VAL A 552 -15.92 30.69 -2.16
N LEU A 553 -15.36 29.54 -1.80
CA LEU A 553 -15.85 28.74 -0.66
C LEU A 553 -15.67 29.51 0.66
N HIS A 554 -14.50 30.10 0.89
CA HIS A 554 -14.23 30.94 2.07
C HIS A 554 -15.17 32.15 2.17
N GLN A 555 -15.40 32.84 1.05
CA GLN A 555 -16.36 33.96 0.98
C GLN A 555 -17.79 33.54 1.32
N ASN A 556 -18.11 32.25 1.21
CA ASN A 556 -19.39 31.66 1.61
C ASN A 556 -19.33 30.96 2.98
N ASN A 557 -18.29 31.20 3.77
CA ASN A 557 -18.06 30.64 5.10
C ASN A 557 -18.01 29.11 5.09
N LEU A 558 -17.36 28.55 4.08
CA LEU A 558 -17.08 27.12 3.91
C LEU A 558 -15.57 26.91 3.95
N GLY A 559 -15.08 26.08 4.86
CA GLY A 559 -13.70 25.63 4.88
C GLY A 559 -13.46 24.52 3.84
N VAL A 560 -12.21 24.36 3.42
CA VAL A 560 -11.80 23.34 2.44
C VAL A 560 -10.83 22.36 3.09
N ILE A 561 -11.21 21.09 3.10
CA ILE A 561 -10.38 19.96 3.50
C ILE A 561 -9.92 19.28 2.21
N MET A 562 -8.62 19.00 2.08
CA MET A 562 -8.09 18.21 0.98
C MET A 562 -7.82 16.78 1.42
N ASP A 563 -8.25 15.81 0.62
CA ASP A 563 -7.81 14.42 0.74
C ASP A 563 -6.37 14.26 0.23
N VAL A 564 -5.49 13.68 1.05
CA VAL A 564 -4.06 13.54 0.78
C VAL A 564 -3.59 12.09 0.94
N VAL A 565 -2.84 11.58 -0.05
CA VAL A 565 -2.42 10.16 -0.17
C VAL A 565 -0.90 10.04 -0.07
N TYR A 566 -0.34 10.39 1.08
CA TYR A 566 1.11 10.28 1.33
C TYR A 566 1.58 8.84 1.68
N ASN A 567 0.65 7.89 1.73
CA ASN A 567 0.87 6.48 2.05
C ASN A 567 1.48 5.67 0.89
N HIS A 568 1.24 6.05 -0.37
CA HIS A 568 1.77 5.38 -1.56
C HIS A 568 1.91 6.32 -2.76
N VAL A 569 2.41 5.80 -3.87
CA VAL A 569 2.48 6.44 -5.20
C VAL A 569 1.88 5.46 -6.23
N PHE A 570 1.45 5.94 -7.39
CA PHE A 570 0.89 5.05 -8.43
C PHE A 570 1.86 3.93 -8.88
N SER A 571 3.14 4.27 -9.05
CA SER A 571 4.17 3.30 -9.41
C SER A 571 5.50 3.66 -8.75
N ALA A 572 5.91 2.91 -7.72
CA ALA A 572 7.14 3.16 -6.98
C ALA A 572 8.38 3.23 -7.90
N GLY A 573 8.50 2.31 -8.85
CA GLY A 573 9.66 2.24 -9.75
C GLY A 573 9.77 3.45 -10.69
N GLU A 574 8.63 3.93 -11.18
CA GLU A 574 8.57 5.04 -12.14
C GLU A 574 8.56 6.43 -11.49
N HIS A 575 8.22 6.50 -10.21
CA HIS A 575 8.12 7.74 -9.46
C HIS A 575 9.49 8.41 -9.23
N ALA A 576 9.50 9.75 -9.19
CA ALA A 576 10.73 10.54 -9.07
C ALA A 576 11.56 10.16 -7.83
N PHE A 577 10.90 9.81 -6.74
CA PHE A 577 11.54 9.27 -5.54
C PHE A 577 12.51 8.11 -5.82
N ASN A 578 12.07 7.06 -6.52
CA ASN A 578 12.93 5.92 -6.80
C ASN A 578 13.94 6.21 -7.89
N LYS A 579 13.57 7.01 -8.90
CA LYS A 579 14.48 7.40 -9.99
C LYS A 579 15.65 8.26 -9.52
N ILE A 580 15.47 9.02 -8.43
CA ILE A 580 16.50 9.89 -7.84
C ILE A 580 17.29 9.17 -6.75
N VAL A 581 16.60 8.53 -5.78
CA VAL A 581 17.26 7.80 -4.67
C VAL A 581 16.63 6.41 -4.53
N PRO A 582 17.06 5.44 -5.38
CA PRO A 582 16.51 4.09 -5.36
C PRO A 582 16.56 3.47 -3.96
N GLY A 583 15.45 2.92 -3.51
CA GLY A 583 15.36 2.22 -2.23
C GLY A 583 15.16 3.08 -0.97
N TYR A 584 15.13 4.42 -1.07
CA TYR A 584 15.05 5.33 0.09
C TYR A 584 13.64 5.78 0.46
N TYR A 585 12.71 5.98 -0.46
CA TYR A 585 11.41 6.60 -0.13
C TYR A 585 10.32 5.60 0.26
N TYR A 586 10.58 4.30 0.13
CA TYR A 586 9.61 3.23 0.36
C TYR A 586 10.10 2.24 1.41
N ARG A 587 9.16 1.53 2.03
CA ARG A 587 9.46 0.45 2.96
C ARG A 587 9.72 -0.85 2.22
N TYR A 588 10.59 -1.66 2.80
CA TYR A 588 11.02 -2.93 2.26
C TYR A 588 10.99 -4.01 3.35
N ASP A 589 10.67 -5.25 2.96
CA ASP A 589 10.79 -6.41 3.83
C ASP A 589 12.27 -6.86 3.98
N GLY A 590 12.50 -7.92 4.75
CA GLY A 590 13.84 -8.47 4.98
C GLY A 590 14.53 -9.04 3.74
N ASP A 591 13.74 -9.38 2.70
CA ASP A 591 14.23 -9.91 1.42
C ASP A 591 14.52 -8.78 0.41
N GLY A 592 14.17 -7.53 0.75
CA GLY A 592 14.38 -6.36 -0.09
C GLY A 592 13.26 -6.14 -1.11
N ASN A 593 12.07 -6.71 -0.91
CA ASN A 593 10.87 -6.39 -1.70
C ASN A 593 10.12 -5.21 -1.08
N LEU A 594 9.41 -4.45 -1.91
CA LEU A 594 8.52 -3.38 -1.42
C LEU A 594 7.45 -3.99 -0.51
N THR A 595 7.22 -3.38 0.64
CA THR A 595 6.06 -3.76 1.46
C THR A 595 4.79 -3.19 0.84
N ASN A 596 3.68 -3.90 0.99
CA ASN A 596 2.39 -3.56 0.38
C ASN A 596 1.28 -3.51 1.43
N GLY A 597 1.54 -2.83 2.54
CA GLY A 597 0.56 -2.55 3.59
C GLY A 597 -0.67 -1.83 3.09
N THR A 598 -0.51 -0.95 2.11
CA THR A 598 -1.58 -0.21 1.45
C THR A 598 -2.47 -1.07 0.55
N GLY A 599 -1.98 -2.22 0.08
CA GLY A 599 -2.68 -3.10 -0.86
C GLY A 599 -2.58 -2.67 -2.33
N VAL A 600 -1.88 -1.57 -2.64
CA VAL A 600 -1.81 -0.97 -4.00
C VAL A 600 -0.38 -0.90 -4.58
N GLY A 601 0.58 -1.58 -3.95
CA GLY A 601 1.88 -1.91 -4.54
C GLY A 601 3.09 -1.43 -3.75
N ASN A 602 2.95 -0.38 -2.94
CA ASN A 602 4.06 0.13 -2.13
C ASN A 602 3.60 0.93 -0.90
N ASP A 603 4.47 0.97 0.13
CA ASP A 603 4.31 1.83 1.30
C ASP A 603 5.40 2.91 1.34
N VAL A 604 5.02 4.18 1.43
CA VAL A 604 5.94 5.30 1.65
C VAL A 604 6.53 5.24 3.06
N ALA A 605 7.84 5.40 3.18
CA ALA A 605 8.60 5.28 4.42
C ALA A 605 8.62 6.60 5.21
N SER A 606 7.44 7.07 5.67
CA SER A 606 7.28 8.35 6.39
C SER A 606 8.26 8.56 7.56
N GLU A 607 8.74 7.48 8.20
CA GLU A 607 9.67 7.53 9.32
C GLU A 607 11.08 8.01 8.94
N ARG A 608 11.44 8.02 7.65
CA ARG A 608 12.75 8.48 7.16
C ARG A 608 12.75 10.00 7.02
N LYS A 609 13.85 10.64 7.42
CA LYS A 609 13.93 12.10 7.60
C LYS A 609 13.54 12.89 6.36
N MET A 610 14.02 12.51 5.18
CA MET A 610 13.68 13.24 3.94
C MET A 610 12.27 12.95 3.45
N VAL A 611 11.67 11.80 3.82
CA VAL A 611 10.26 11.50 3.53
C VAL A 611 9.35 12.30 4.47
N LYS A 612 9.62 12.29 5.78
CA LYS A 612 8.95 13.14 6.78
C LYS A 612 9.00 14.61 6.37
N LYS A 613 10.21 15.11 6.03
CA LYS A 613 10.41 16.47 5.52
C LYS A 613 9.57 16.73 4.28
N PHE A 614 9.58 15.81 3.30
CA PHE A 614 8.79 15.96 2.08
C PHE A 614 7.30 16.10 2.38
N ILE A 615 6.74 15.21 3.21
CA ILE A 615 5.31 15.22 3.58
C ILE A 615 4.95 16.56 4.26
N ILE A 616 5.77 17.02 5.21
CA ILE A 616 5.54 18.27 5.93
C ILE A 616 5.69 19.49 5.01
N ASP A 617 6.71 19.53 4.15
CA ASP A 617 6.93 20.63 3.20
C ASP A 617 5.78 20.70 2.18
N SER A 618 5.36 19.55 1.65
CA SER A 618 4.20 19.42 0.75
C SER A 618 2.92 19.92 1.42
N ALA A 619 2.62 19.46 2.63
CA ALA A 619 1.46 19.91 3.40
C ALA A 619 1.49 21.42 3.69
N LYS A 620 2.67 21.98 4.01
CA LYS A 620 2.85 23.42 4.22
C LYS A 620 2.65 24.21 2.94
N TYR A 621 3.10 23.71 1.79
CA TYR A 621 2.83 24.31 0.49
C TYR A 621 1.33 24.36 0.23
N TRP A 622 0.62 23.24 0.34
CA TRP A 622 -0.82 23.18 0.11
C TRP A 622 -1.60 24.11 1.05
N ALA A 623 -1.33 24.03 2.36
CA ALA A 623 -1.99 24.84 3.36
C ALA A 623 -1.74 26.34 3.18
N LYS A 624 -0.53 26.78 2.81
CA LYS A 624 -0.22 28.21 2.62
C LYS A 624 -0.67 28.75 1.26
N THR A 625 -0.35 28.04 0.19
CA THR A 625 -0.55 28.50 -1.19
C THR A 625 -2.03 28.57 -1.56
N PHE A 626 -2.82 27.62 -1.07
CA PHE A 626 -4.26 27.53 -1.35
C PHE A 626 -5.12 27.88 -0.14
N LYS A 627 -4.52 28.22 1.02
CA LYS A 627 -5.22 28.56 2.26
C LYS A 627 -6.20 27.46 2.71
N LEU A 628 -5.81 26.20 2.62
CA LEU A 628 -6.66 25.09 3.04
C LEU A 628 -6.95 25.13 4.56
N ASP A 629 -8.08 24.56 4.96
CA ASP A 629 -8.57 24.54 6.35
C ASP A 629 -8.38 23.16 7.00
N GLY A 630 -8.03 22.14 6.23
CA GLY A 630 -7.75 20.83 6.77
C GLY A 630 -7.20 19.82 5.77
N PHE A 631 -6.81 18.66 6.30
CA PHE A 631 -6.40 17.49 5.51
C PHE A 631 -7.11 16.24 6.00
N ARG A 632 -7.61 15.43 5.06
CA ARG A 632 -7.99 14.03 5.29
C ARG A 632 -6.87 13.15 4.78
N PHE A 633 -6.26 12.35 5.66
CA PHE A 633 -5.17 11.44 5.31
C PHE A 633 -5.73 10.08 4.90
N ASP A 634 -5.52 9.72 3.64
CA ASP A 634 -5.74 8.39 3.11
C ASP A 634 -4.84 7.37 3.79
N LEU A 635 -5.42 6.21 4.15
CA LEU A 635 -4.75 5.12 4.87
C LEU A 635 -3.74 5.63 5.92
N MET A 636 -4.15 6.60 6.73
CA MET A 636 -3.31 7.31 7.69
C MET A 636 -2.50 6.37 8.60
N GLY A 637 -3.03 5.19 8.91
CA GLY A 637 -2.32 4.17 9.71
C GLY A 637 -1.03 3.62 9.09
N ILE A 638 -0.78 3.84 7.79
CA ILE A 638 0.48 3.54 7.12
C ILE A 638 1.58 4.54 7.51
N LEU A 639 1.21 5.77 7.89
CA LEU A 639 2.15 6.80 8.31
C LEU A 639 2.57 6.59 9.78
N ASP A 640 3.72 7.13 10.16
CA ASP A 640 4.19 7.09 11.54
C ASP A 640 3.61 8.23 12.40
N VAL A 641 3.50 7.98 13.71
CA VAL A 641 2.98 8.91 14.73
C VAL A 641 3.80 10.20 14.82
N GLU A 642 5.11 10.13 14.63
CA GLU A 642 6.00 11.29 14.79
C GLU A 642 5.77 12.29 13.65
N THR A 643 5.76 11.80 12.40
CA THR A 643 5.45 12.61 11.22
C THR A 643 4.08 13.28 11.32
N MET A 644 3.05 12.54 11.74
CA MET A 644 1.69 13.10 11.87
C MET A 644 1.60 14.18 12.97
N ASN A 645 2.29 14.00 14.09
CA ASN A 645 2.31 15.01 15.16
C ASN A 645 3.07 16.28 14.76
N GLU A 646 4.21 16.14 14.09
CA GLU A 646 4.97 17.28 13.59
C GLU A 646 4.19 18.04 12.52
N LEU A 647 3.54 17.32 11.59
CA LEU A 647 2.65 17.90 10.59
C LEU A 647 1.52 18.69 11.25
N ARG A 648 0.82 18.10 12.23
CA ARG A 648 -0.24 18.80 12.99
C ARG A 648 0.29 20.10 13.61
N TYR A 649 1.47 20.04 14.23
CA TYR A 649 2.08 21.20 14.86
C TYR A 649 2.38 22.31 13.84
N GLU A 650 2.94 21.96 12.67
CA GLU A 650 3.22 22.93 11.60
C GLU A 650 1.94 23.50 10.98
N MET A 651 0.89 22.69 10.79
CA MET A 651 -0.40 23.16 10.26
C MET A 651 -1.08 24.15 11.21
N LYS A 652 -1.03 23.89 12.52
CA LYS A 652 -1.59 24.81 13.53
C LYS A 652 -0.87 26.16 13.60
N LYS A 653 0.40 26.25 13.18
CA LYS A 653 1.11 27.54 13.04
C LYS A 653 0.59 28.36 11.85
N ILE A 654 0.10 27.69 10.80
CA ILE A 654 -0.46 28.34 9.61
C ILE A 654 -1.90 28.79 9.88
N ASN A 655 -2.72 27.88 10.40
CA ASN A 655 -4.11 28.12 10.75
C ASN A 655 -4.42 27.43 12.10
N PRO A 656 -4.71 28.18 13.19
CA PRO A 656 -5.03 27.58 14.49
C PRO A 656 -6.25 26.65 14.46
N ASN A 657 -7.16 26.85 13.50
CA ASN A 657 -8.35 26.03 13.30
C ASN A 657 -8.14 24.87 12.31
N PHE A 658 -6.91 24.66 11.81
CA PHE A 658 -6.63 23.60 10.84
C PHE A 658 -7.08 22.24 11.37
N PHE A 659 -7.90 21.53 10.60
CA PHE A 659 -8.52 20.28 11.00
C PHE A 659 -7.84 19.10 10.31
N ILE A 660 -7.46 18.08 11.07
CA ILE A 660 -6.81 16.88 10.55
C ILE A 660 -7.64 15.67 10.91
N LEU A 661 -8.00 14.89 9.90
CA LEU A 661 -8.64 13.60 10.04
C LEU A 661 -7.93 12.56 9.17
N GLY A 662 -8.21 11.28 9.38
CA GLY A 662 -7.74 10.25 8.48
C GLY A 662 -8.23 8.85 8.81
N GLU A 663 -7.85 7.93 7.94
CA GLU A 663 -8.13 6.52 8.06
C GLU A 663 -7.06 5.81 8.91
N GLY A 664 -7.22 5.86 10.23
CA GLY A 664 -6.29 5.23 11.16
C GLY A 664 -6.44 3.71 11.26
N TRP A 665 -6.60 3.01 10.14
CA TRP A 665 -6.65 1.55 10.09
C TRP A 665 -5.33 0.94 10.55
N ASP A 666 -5.36 -0.21 11.23
CA ASP A 666 -4.13 -0.90 11.61
C ASP A 666 -3.58 -1.69 10.41
N MET A 667 -2.73 -1.04 9.61
CA MET A 667 -2.21 -1.56 8.34
C MET A 667 -0.68 -1.43 8.28
N GLY A 668 -0.07 -2.09 7.30
CA GLY A 668 1.37 -1.99 7.02
C GLY A 668 2.29 -2.62 8.06
N THR A 669 3.59 -2.45 7.80
CA THR A 669 4.70 -3.21 8.39
C THR A 669 5.45 -2.46 9.50
N LEU A 670 5.10 -1.20 9.78
CA LEU A 670 5.64 -0.47 10.92
C LEU A 670 5.32 -1.22 12.23
N ASP A 671 6.19 -1.04 13.23
CA ASP A 671 5.89 -1.48 14.58
C ASP A 671 4.53 -0.91 15.03
N PRO A 672 3.65 -1.72 15.67
CA PRO A 672 2.29 -1.31 15.99
C PRO A 672 2.21 0.01 16.76
N GLU A 673 3.18 0.30 17.62
CA GLU A 673 3.25 1.52 18.42
C GLU A 673 3.62 2.80 17.66
N MET A 674 4.20 2.64 16.46
CA MET A 674 4.62 3.75 15.60
C MET A 674 3.55 4.14 14.58
N LYS A 675 2.55 3.29 14.33
CA LYS A 675 1.50 3.56 13.33
C LYS A 675 0.58 4.70 13.78
N ALA A 676 0.25 5.61 12.86
CA ALA A 676 -0.76 6.64 13.09
C ALA A 676 -2.20 6.07 13.01
N SER A 677 -2.46 5.00 13.76
CA SER A 677 -3.73 4.27 13.78
C SER A 677 -4.60 4.63 15.00
N GLN A 678 -5.87 4.26 14.94
CA GLN A 678 -6.83 4.44 16.04
C GLN A 678 -6.38 3.74 17.35
N ASN A 679 -5.54 2.70 17.25
CA ASN A 679 -4.96 2.01 18.41
C ASN A 679 -3.96 2.90 19.16
N ASN A 680 -3.39 3.90 18.50
CA ASN A 680 -2.48 4.90 19.07
C ASN A 680 -3.12 6.30 19.13
N ALA A 681 -4.45 6.42 19.15
CA ALA A 681 -5.14 7.71 19.18
C ALA A 681 -4.72 8.60 20.37
N ASN A 682 -4.31 7.99 21.50
CA ASN A 682 -3.74 8.70 22.65
C ASN A 682 -2.38 9.37 22.38
N LYS A 683 -1.66 8.94 21.35
CA LYS A 683 -0.40 9.56 20.89
C LYS A 683 -0.65 10.62 19.80
N LEU A 684 -1.90 10.82 19.36
CA LEU A 684 -2.28 11.62 18.19
C LEU A 684 -3.36 12.66 18.56
N GLU A 685 -3.13 13.39 19.66
CA GLU A 685 -4.07 14.41 20.15
C GLU A 685 -4.40 15.43 19.05
N GLY A 686 -5.66 15.81 18.90
CA GLY A 686 -6.10 16.78 17.89
C GLY A 686 -6.08 16.28 16.45
N ILE A 687 -5.84 14.97 16.22
CA ILE A 687 -6.08 14.27 14.96
C ILE A 687 -7.31 13.37 15.14
N ALA A 688 -8.23 13.43 14.19
CA ALA A 688 -9.46 12.66 14.20
C ALA A 688 -9.39 11.42 13.29
N PHE A 689 -10.23 10.44 13.57
CA PHE A 689 -10.25 9.14 12.91
C PHE A 689 -11.65 8.82 12.42
N PHE A 690 -11.76 8.24 11.22
CA PHE A 690 -13.00 7.59 10.79
C PHE A 690 -13.45 6.55 11.82
N ASN A 691 -14.70 6.62 12.26
CA ASN A 691 -15.25 5.73 13.28
C ASN A 691 -15.94 4.52 12.63
N ASP A 692 -15.17 3.51 12.28
CA ASP A 692 -15.64 2.22 11.76
C ASP A 692 -16.60 1.52 12.73
N ASP A 693 -16.36 1.62 14.04
CA ASP A 693 -17.27 1.09 15.06
C ASP A 693 -18.68 1.68 14.95
N PHE A 694 -18.80 2.99 14.71
CA PHE A 694 -20.08 3.66 14.50
C PHE A 694 -20.69 3.28 13.14
N ARG A 695 -19.90 3.32 12.06
CA ARG A 695 -20.35 2.95 10.72
C ARG A 695 -20.96 1.55 10.72
N ASP A 696 -20.25 0.57 11.25
CA ASP A 696 -20.67 -0.84 11.22
C ASP A 696 -21.87 -1.09 12.15
N ALA A 697 -21.91 -0.42 13.31
CA ALA A 697 -23.04 -0.54 14.21
C ALA A 697 -24.32 0.07 13.61
N VAL A 698 -24.23 1.17 12.86
CA VAL A 698 -25.40 1.81 12.21
C VAL A 698 -25.77 1.12 10.90
N LYS A 699 -24.86 1.11 9.92
CA LYS A 699 -25.07 0.66 8.54
C LYS A 699 -24.95 -0.87 8.41
N GLY A 700 -23.97 -1.46 9.09
CA GLY A 700 -23.60 -2.87 8.98
C GLY A 700 -22.23 -3.06 8.32
N SER A 701 -21.69 -4.29 8.40
CA SER A 701 -20.36 -4.61 7.86
C SER A 701 -20.24 -4.21 6.39
N THR A 702 -19.15 -3.54 6.04
CA THR A 702 -18.75 -3.20 4.67
C THR A 702 -17.61 -4.07 4.15
N PHE A 703 -17.07 -4.96 4.98
CA PHE A 703 -15.98 -5.87 4.62
C PHE A 703 -16.45 -7.32 4.74
N GLY A 704 -16.05 -8.16 3.78
CA GLY A 704 -16.50 -9.55 3.71
C GLY A 704 -17.96 -9.68 3.29
N GLU A 705 -18.78 -10.38 4.09
CA GLU A 705 -20.22 -10.44 3.84
C GLU A 705 -20.88 -9.13 4.26
N ILE A 706 -21.46 -8.42 3.29
CA ILE A 706 -22.20 -7.17 3.53
C ILE A 706 -23.37 -7.47 4.46
N GLY A 707 -23.31 -6.86 5.64
CA GLY A 707 -24.19 -7.18 6.76
C GLY A 707 -25.20 -6.08 7.07
N LYS A 708 -26.21 -6.44 7.87
CA LYS A 708 -27.15 -5.48 8.46
C LYS A 708 -26.50 -4.76 9.65
N GLY A 709 -26.75 -3.46 9.78
CA GLY A 709 -26.53 -2.70 11.01
C GLY A 709 -27.83 -2.43 11.78
N PHE A 710 -27.75 -1.58 12.80
CA PHE A 710 -28.89 -1.16 13.63
C PHE A 710 -30.06 -0.68 12.78
N VAL A 711 -29.82 0.23 11.82
CA VAL A 711 -30.92 0.80 11.01
C VAL A 711 -31.49 -0.17 9.99
N SER A 712 -30.76 -1.24 9.66
CA SER A 712 -31.21 -2.32 8.76
C SER A 712 -31.85 -3.50 9.52
N GLY A 713 -31.91 -3.42 10.86
CA GLY A 713 -32.60 -4.38 11.72
C GLY A 713 -31.70 -5.44 12.37
N ASN A 714 -30.38 -5.24 12.40
CA ASN A 714 -29.49 -6.09 13.18
C ASN A 714 -29.71 -5.86 14.67
N LEU A 715 -29.84 -6.95 15.43
CA LEU A 715 -30.08 -6.91 16.87
C LEU A 715 -28.76 -6.76 17.62
N LYS A 716 -28.82 -6.26 18.85
CA LYS A 716 -27.68 -6.16 19.79
C LYS A 716 -26.57 -5.20 19.33
N GLN A 717 -26.90 -4.21 18.50
CA GLN A 717 -25.99 -3.13 18.13
C GLN A 717 -26.06 -1.93 19.09
N GLU A 718 -27.08 -1.89 19.95
CA GLU A 718 -27.46 -0.72 20.73
C GLU A 718 -26.37 -0.26 21.70
N GLU A 719 -25.72 -1.18 22.40
CA GLU A 719 -24.66 -0.83 23.37
C GLU A 719 -23.42 -0.26 22.68
N ARG A 720 -22.91 -0.92 21.63
CA ARG A 720 -21.78 -0.44 20.81
C ARG A 720 -22.10 0.91 20.19
N LEU A 721 -23.28 1.03 19.58
CA LEU A 721 -23.71 2.29 18.96
C LEU A 721 -23.88 3.41 19.99
N PHE A 722 -24.45 3.13 21.17
CA PHE A 722 -24.59 4.15 22.21
C PHE A 722 -23.24 4.62 22.77
N ALA A 723 -22.26 3.71 22.92
CA ALA A 723 -20.90 4.09 23.26
C ALA A 723 -20.30 5.03 22.21
N SER A 724 -20.46 4.73 20.92
CA SER A 724 -19.99 5.59 19.83
C SER A 724 -20.75 6.93 19.76
N ILE A 725 -22.08 6.96 19.98
CA ILE A 725 -22.89 8.19 20.07
C ILE A 725 -22.34 9.12 21.16
N LYS A 726 -21.83 8.57 22.27
CA LYS A 726 -21.18 9.29 23.37
C LYS A 726 -19.72 9.65 23.09
N GLY A 727 -19.22 9.51 21.86
CA GLY A 727 -17.86 9.85 21.51
C GLY A 727 -16.83 8.74 21.76
N GLY A 728 -17.25 7.49 22.03
CA GLY A 728 -16.39 6.31 21.99
C GLY A 728 -15.34 6.17 23.10
N GLU A 729 -15.60 6.77 24.27
CA GLU A 729 -14.74 6.58 25.45
C GLU A 729 -14.60 5.08 25.78
N GLY A 730 -13.35 4.64 25.95
CA GLY A 730 -13.03 3.25 26.31
C GLY A 730 -13.19 2.22 25.19
N MET A 731 -13.58 2.62 23.98
CA MET A 731 -13.65 1.71 22.82
C MET A 731 -12.25 1.42 22.25
N ARG A 732 -11.42 2.46 22.18
CA ARG A 732 -9.99 2.40 21.83
C ARG A 732 -9.23 3.41 22.70
N THR A 733 -8.03 3.83 22.28
CA THR A 733 -7.19 4.78 23.03
C THR A 733 -7.57 6.25 22.79
N TYR A 734 -8.79 6.55 22.33
CA TYR A 734 -9.29 7.91 22.16
C TYR A 734 -9.23 8.70 23.47
N THR A 735 -8.91 9.99 23.37
CA THR A 735 -8.76 10.92 24.50
C THR A 735 -9.83 12.02 24.51
N SER A 736 -10.56 12.18 23.41
CA SER A 736 -11.64 13.16 23.27
C SER A 736 -12.68 12.66 22.26
N PRO A 737 -13.99 13.00 22.44
CA PRO A 737 -15.01 12.78 21.41
C PRO A 737 -14.65 13.40 20.06
N MET A 738 -13.86 14.48 20.06
CA MET A 738 -13.45 15.20 18.85
C MET A 738 -12.48 14.40 17.97
N GLN A 739 -11.93 13.29 18.47
CA GLN A 739 -11.12 12.38 17.66
C GLN A 739 -11.97 11.42 16.81
N LEU A 740 -13.30 11.48 16.88
CA LEU A 740 -14.17 10.60 16.11
C LEU A 740 -14.91 11.35 15.01
N ILE A 741 -14.69 10.89 13.78
CA ILE A 741 -15.50 11.24 12.62
C ILE A 741 -16.68 10.27 12.55
N GLN A 742 -17.87 10.77 12.86
CA GLN A 742 -19.10 10.01 12.84
C GLN A 742 -19.64 9.98 11.41
N TYR A 743 -19.62 8.79 10.80
CA TYR A 743 -20.00 8.59 9.42
C TYR A 743 -20.65 7.22 9.22
N ILE A 744 -21.43 7.12 8.14
CA ILE A 744 -22.06 5.86 7.69
C ILE A 744 -21.94 5.67 6.17
N GLU A 745 -21.49 6.69 5.47
CA GLU A 745 -21.26 6.70 4.03
C GLU A 745 -20.03 7.56 3.75
N ALA A 746 -19.21 7.11 2.80
CA ALA A 746 -18.07 7.81 2.22
C ALA A 746 -18.05 7.46 0.73
N HIS A 747 -17.06 7.96 -0.01
CA HIS A 747 -16.86 7.60 -1.41
C HIS A 747 -16.60 6.09 -1.59
N ASP A 748 -15.91 5.46 -0.63
CA ASP A 748 -15.66 4.02 -0.54
C ASP A 748 -16.89 3.20 -0.14
N ASN A 749 -16.87 1.93 -0.57
CA ASN A 749 -17.91 0.93 -0.33
C ASN A 749 -19.28 1.35 -0.93
N LEU A 750 -20.31 0.57 -0.61
CA LEU A 750 -21.69 0.92 -0.97
C LEU A 750 -22.15 2.20 -0.28
N THR A 751 -22.92 3.01 -1.03
CA THR A 751 -23.74 4.07 -0.42
C THR A 751 -24.69 3.47 0.62
N LEU A 752 -25.14 4.26 1.59
CA LEU A 752 -26.08 3.82 2.61
C LEU A 752 -27.38 3.32 1.97
N PHE A 753 -27.86 4.01 0.93
CA PHE A 753 -29.03 3.59 0.18
C PHE A 753 -28.82 2.21 -0.47
N ASP A 754 -27.70 2.00 -1.15
CA ASP A 754 -27.41 0.74 -1.83
C ASP A 754 -27.21 -0.41 -0.82
N GLN A 755 -26.55 -0.15 0.32
CA GLN A 755 -26.36 -1.16 1.35
C GLN A 755 -27.67 -1.58 2.04
N ILE A 756 -28.54 -0.63 2.38
CA ILE A 756 -29.86 -0.96 2.94
C ILE A 756 -30.69 -1.71 1.89
N SER A 757 -30.67 -1.25 0.63
CA SER A 757 -31.38 -1.92 -0.46
C SER A 757 -30.90 -3.36 -0.68
N ARG A 758 -29.60 -3.60 -0.58
CA ARG A 758 -29.01 -4.94 -0.72
C ARG A 758 -29.34 -5.86 0.45
N THR A 759 -29.32 -5.34 1.68
CA THR A 759 -29.53 -6.15 2.89
C THR A 759 -31.01 -6.33 3.26
N ASN A 760 -31.88 -5.47 2.73
CA ASN A 760 -33.33 -5.47 2.93
C ASN A 760 -34.07 -5.47 1.58
N ASP A 761 -33.66 -6.37 0.68
CA ASP A 761 -34.13 -6.52 -0.72
C ASP A 761 -35.66 -6.68 -0.90
N THR A 762 -36.36 -7.14 0.13
CA THR A 762 -37.83 -7.28 0.15
C THR A 762 -38.58 -6.05 0.63
N GLU A 763 -37.90 -5.01 1.13
CA GLU A 763 -38.54 -3.81 1.67
C GLU A 763 -38.85 -2.77 0.58
N ASP A 764 -39.94 -2.01 0.78
CA ASP A 764 -40.29 -0.92 -0.13
C ASP A 764 -39.39 0.31 0.03
N LEU A 765 -39.39 1.17 -0.99
CA LEU A 765 -38.59 2.39 -0.99
C LEU A 765 -38.90 3.31 0.20
N ALA A 766 -40.17 3.40 0.64
CA ALA A 766 -40.54 4.24 1.76
C ALA A 766 -39.90 3.76 3.08
N THR A 767 -39.77 2.45 3.24
CA THR A 767 -39.11 1.79 4.38
C THR A 767 -37.60 1.98 4.33
N ILE A 768 -36.99 1.79 3.16
CA ILE A 768 -35.57 2.07 2.93
C ILE A 768 -35.26 3.54 3.25
N THR A 769 -36.08 4.49 2.78
CA THR A 769 -35.93 5.92 3.07
C THR A 769 -36.01 6.24 4.57
N ARG A 770 -36.92 5.59 5.33
CA ARG A 770 -36.99 5.78 6.78
C ARG A 770 -35.71 5.30 7.49
N ARG A 771 -35.21 4.12 7.13
CA ARG A 771 -33.96 3.56 7.70
C ARG A 771 -32.75 4.43 7.37
N HIS A 772 -32.66 4.86 6.11
CA HIS A 772 -31.63 5.77 5.64
C HIS A 772 -31.65 7.09 6.44
N ASN A 773 -32.81 7.74 6.53
CA ASN A 773 -32.96 9.00 7.25
C ASN A 773 -32.71 8.85 8.76
N LEU A 774 -33.08 7.71 9.36
CA LEU A 774 -32.72 7.39 10.74
C LEU A 774 -31.19 7.32 10.92
N GLY A 775 -30.47 6.64 10.02
CA GLY A 775 -29.00 6.56 10.04
C GLY A 775 -28.37 7.95 10.00
N THR A 776 -28.76 8.78 9.03
CA THR A 776 -28.25 10.16 8.91
C THR A 776 -28.61 11.03 10.13
N THR A 777 -29.77 10.80 10.74
CA THR A 777 -30.18 11.48 11.99
C THR A 777 -29.26 11.10 13.16
N ILE A 778 -28.90 9.82 13.28
CA ILE A 778 -27.98 9.34 14.32
C ILE A 778 -26.60 9.98 14.14
N VAL A 779 -26.08 10.09 12.91
CA VAL A 779 -24.80 10.78 12.62
C VAL A 779 -24.83 12.24 13.11
N LEU A 780 -25.82 13.01 12.68
CA LEU A 780 -25.87 14.46 12.94
C LEU A 780 -26.10 14.83 14.41
N LEU A 781 -26.70 13.93 15.19
CA LEU A 781 -27.01 14.14 16.61
C LEU A 781 -26.02 13.45 17.57
N SER A 782 -24.98 12.79 17.06
CA SER A 782 -23.95 12.16 17.90
C SER A 782 -22.86 13.15 18.36
N GLN A 783 -22.16 12.83 19.46
CA GLN A 783 -20.94 13.55 19.85
C GLN A 783 -19.81 13.24 18.87
N GLY A 784 -18.82 14.13 18.77
CA GLY A 784 -17.75 14.08 17.78
C GLY A 784 -18.05 14.88 16.52
N VAL A 785 -17.43 14.55 15.39
CA VAL A 785 -17.47 15.34 14.15
C VAL A 785 -18.34 14.63 13.11
N PRO A 786 -19.50 15.19 12.72
CA PRO A 786 -20.33 14.58 11.69
C PRO A 786 -19.70 14.69 10.30
N PHE A 787 -19.81 13.62 9.54
CA PHE A 787 -19.36 13.52 8.17
C PHE A 787 -20.48 12.98 7.29
N ILE A 788 -20.69 13.63 6.15
CA ILE A 788 -21.71 13.29 5.16
C ILE A 788 -21.02 13.14 3.80
N HIS A 789 -21.22 12.00 3.15
CA HIS A 789 -20.83 11.83 1.75
C HIS A 789 -21.79 12.57 0.83
N ALA A 790 -21.27 13.24 -0.20
CA ALA A 790 -22.09 14.03 -1.10
C ALA A 790 -23.19 13.19 -1.75
N GLY A 791 -24.44 13.59 -1.49
CA GLY A 791 -25.64 12.94 -1.98
C GLY A 791 -26.26 11.91 -1.03
N GLN A 792 -25.63 11.59 0.09
CA GLN A 792 -26.26 10.81 1.16
C GLN A 792 -27.59 11.47 1.55
N GLU A 793 -27.66 12.79 1.69
CA GLU A 793 -28.86 13.53 2.10
C GLU A 793 -30.06 13.38 1.14
N PHE A 794 -29.85 12.89 -0.08
CA PHE A 794 -30.89 12.57 -1.05
C PHE A 794 -30.84 11.12 -1.55
N LEU A 795 -30.29 10.20 -0.75
CA LEU A 795 -30.28 8.76 -0.99
C LEU A 795 -29.49 8.41 -2.26
N ARG A 796 -28.28 8.97 -2.42
CA ARG A 796 -27.38 8.66 -3.55
C ARG A 796 -27.24 7.16 -3.72
N THR A 797 -27.33 6.73 -4.98
CA THR A 797 -27.09 5.36 -5.41
C THR A 797 -25.96 5.35 -6.44
N LYS A 798 -25.13 4.33 -6.37
CA LYS A 798 -24.12 3.99 -7.39
C LYS A 798 -24.53 2.71 -8.13
N GLY A 799 -25.83 2.36 -8.10
CA GLY A 799 -26.35 1.14 -8.72
C GLY A 799 -25.85 -0.14 -8.06
N GLY A 800 -25.39 -0.09 -6.81
CA GLY A 800 -24.81 -1.23 -6.12
C GLY A 800 -23.33 -1.46 -6.41
N ASP A 801 -22.65 -0.53 -7.09
CA ASP A 801 -21.19 -0.55 -7.22
C ASP A 801 -20.53 -0.24 -5.88
N GLU A 802 -19.79 -1.21 -5.35
CA GLU A 802 -19.12 -1.13 -4.05
C GLU A 802 -17.77 -0.42 -4.13
N ASN A 803 -17.14 -0.34 -5.30
CA ASN A 803 -15.84 0.32 -5.45
C ASN A 803 -15.78 1.03 -6.80
N SER A 804 -16.42 2.20 -6.85
CA SER A 804 -16.64 2.95 -8.08
C SER A 804 -15.45 3.82 -8.50
N TYR A 805 -14.24 3.51 -8.04
CA TYR A 805 -13.05 4.35 -8.23
C TYR A 805 -12.75 4.71 -9.68
N LYS A 806 -13.05 3.80 -10.61
CA LYS A 806 -12.89 3.98 -12.06
C LYS A 806 -14.20 3.88 -12.85
N SER A 807 -15.32 3.81 -12.16
CA SER A 807 -16.63 3.65 -12.79
C SER A 807 -17.06 4.94 -13.48
N SER A 808 -17.97 4.83 -14.45
CA SER A 808 -18.34 5.96 -15.30
C SER A 808 -18.97 7.12 -14.54
N ASP A 809 -19.05 8.29 -15.20
CA ASP A 809 -19.80 9.43 -14.69
C ASP A 809 -21.26 9.10 -14.37
N GLU A 810 -21.87 8.13 -15.05
CA GLU A 810 -23.27 7.74 -14.77
C GLU A 810 -23.42 7.08 -13.39
N VAL A 811 -22.40 6.34 -12.96
CA VAL A 811 -22.33 5.71 -11.63
C VAL A 811 -21.97 6.76 -10.58
N ASN A 812 -21.00 7.63 -10.86
CA ASN A 812 -20.43 8.52 -9.86
C ASN A 812 -21.12 9.90 -9.73
N ARG A 813 -21.76 10.44 -10.77
CA ARG A 813 -22.35 11.79 -10.71
C ARG A 813 -23.36 11.98 -9.56
N LEU A 814 -23.45 13.20 -9.06
CA LEU A 814 -24.61 13.60 -8.25
C LEU A 814 -25.84 13.74 -9.15
N ASP A 815 -26.84 12.86 -8.94
CA ASP A 815 -28.13 12.95 -9.64
C ASP A 815 -29.01 14.04 -9.01
N TRP A 816 -29.02 15.21 -9.64
CA TRP A 816 -29.80 16.36 -9.18
C TRP A 816 -31.32 16.18 -9.32
N GLU A 817 -31.80 15.26 -10.17
CA GLU A 817 -33.22 14.90 -10.20
C GLU A 817 -33.59 13.93 -9.06
N LEU A 818 -32.65 13.14 -8.57
CA LEU A 818 -32.80 12.40 -7.30
C LEU A 818 -32.87 13.37 -6.12
N ALA A 819 -32.01 14.40 -6.07
CA ALA A 819 -32.08 15.47 -5.07
C ALA A 819 -33.47 16.12 -5.04
N ARG A 820 -34.02 16.46 -6.21
CA ARG A 820 -35.38 17.03 -6.30
C ARG A 820 -36.47 16.08 -5.76
N ARG A 821 -36.38 14.79 -6.10
CA ARG A 821 -37.37 13.77 -5.66
C ARG A 821 -37.32 13.53 -4.15
N ASN A 822 -36.14 13.69 -3.53
CA ASN A 822 -35.89 13.43 -2.12
C ASN A 822 -35.72 14.71 -1.28
N SER A 823 -36.36 15.82 -1.69
CA SER A 823 -36.27 17.11 -0.99
C SER A 823 -36.63 17.06 0.49
N ALA A 824 -37.57 16.19 0.89
CA ALA A 824 -37.92 15.99 2.29
C ALA A 824 -36.75 15.45 3.14
N SER A 825 -35.90 14.58 2.57
CA SER A 825 -34.69 14.07 3.26
C SER A 825 -33.62 15.15 3.34
N ILE A 826 -33.48 15.98 2.31
CA ILE A 826 -32.58 17.14 2.32
C ILE A 826 -33.00 18.14 3.41
N ASP A 827 -34.30 18.46 3.50
CA ASP A 827 -34.83 19.38 4.49
C ASP A 827 -34.66 18.85 5.92
N LEU A 828 -34.80 17.54 6.12
CA LEU A 828 -34.45 16.88 7.38
C LEU A 828 -32.99 17.14 7.75
N VAL A 829 -32.04 16.90 6.83
CA VAL A 829 -30.60 17.13 7.06
C VAL A 829 -30.31 18.60 7.38
N ARG A 830 -30.87 19.55 6.62
CA ARG A 830 -30.74 20.99 6.87
C ARG A 830 -31.17 21.37 8.28
N GLU A 831 -32.35 20.89 8.70
CA GLU A 831 -32.89 21.20 10.02
C GLU A 831 -32.13 20.49 11.15
N LEU A 832 -31.62 19.26 10.93
CA LEU A 832 -30.75 18.58 11.88
C LEU A 832 -29.42 19.32 12.09
N ILE A 833 -28.82 19.84 11.03
CA ILE A 833 -27.61 20.67 11.12
C ILE A 833 -27.90 21.96 11.90
N LYS A 834 -29.05 22.61 11.66
CA LYS A 834 -29.47 23.78 12.45
C LYS A 834 -29.70 23.42 13.92
N ILE A 835 -30.33 22.28 14.21
CA ILE A 835 -30.50 21.78 15.58
C ILE A 835 -29.13 21.60 16.24
N ARG A 836 -28.19 20.92 15.59
CA ARG A 836 -26.83 20.72 16.10
C ARG A 836 -26.15 22.05 16.42
N LYS A 837 -26.12 22.97 15.45
CA LYS A 837 -25.45 24.28 15.59
C LYS A 837 -26.08 25.19 16.65
N SER A 838 -27.38 25.08 16.89
CA SER A 838 -28.08 25.89 17.89
C SER A 838 -28.05 25.29 19.31
N ASN A 839 -27.48 24.10 19.49
CA ASN A 839 -27.45 23.39 20.76
C ASN A 839 -26.02 22.85 21.01
N PRO A 840 -25.16 23.61 21.72
CA PRO A 840 -23.74 23.28 21.93
C PRO A 840 -23.49 21.93 22.61
N ASP A 841 -24.47 21.39 23.33
CA ASP A 841 -24.40 20.09 23.99
C ASP A 841 -24.30 18.89 23.01
N PHE A 842 -24.43 19.10 21.69
CA PHE A 842 -24.11 18.11 20.66
C PHE A 842 -22.63 18.07 20.26
N ASN A 843 -21.81 19.03 20.72
CA ASN A 843 -20.39 19.16 20.35
C ASN A 843 -19.48 19.32 21.58
N LEU A 844 -19.70 18.48 22.59
CA LEU A 844 -18.91 18.49 23.83
C LEU A 844 -17.48 18.02 23.54
N LYS A 845 -16.50 18.63 24.21
CA LYS A 845 -15.07 18.47 23.85
C LYS A 845 -14.37 17.40 24.68
N THR A 846 -14.95 17.02 25.81
CA THR A 846 -14.34 16.06 26.75
C THR A 846 -15.30 14.93 27.11
N PHE A 847 -14.74 13.75 27.43
CA PHE A 847 -15.56 12.63 27.91
C PHE A 847 -16.24 12.92 29.24
N GLU A 848 -15.61 13.73 30.11
CA GLU A 848 -16.22 14.15 31.37
C GLU A 848 -17.54 14.91 31.14
N GLU A 849 -17.52 15.90 30.24
CA GLU A 849 -18.72 16.66 29.86
C GLU A 849 -19.79 15.74 29.26
N VAL A 850 -19.40 14.84 28.36
CA VAL A 850 -20.33 13.89 27.74
C VAL A 850 -20.98 12.99 28.79
N ASN A 851 -20.19 12.40 29.68
CA ASN A 851 -20.67 11.51 30.73
C ASN A 851 -21.57 12.22 31.74
N LYS A 852 -21.30 13.49 32.02
CA LYS A 852 -22.15 14.32 32.89
C LYS A 852 -23.49 14.63 32.22
N THR A 853 -23.47 14.91 30.92
CA THR A 853 -24.63 15.45 30.17
C THR A 853 -25.55 14.37 29.61
N ILE A 854 -25.00 13.24 29.16
CA ILE A 854 -25.73 12.15 28.51
C ILE A 854 -26.03 11.02 29.49
N LYS A 855 -27.30 10.68 29.70
CA LYS A 855 -27.74 9.58 30.57
C LYS A 855 -28.69 8.62 29.84
N PRO A 856 -28.42 7.30 29.85
CA PRO A 856 -29.27 6.33 29.16
C PRO A 856 -30.66 6.23 29.81
N ILE A 857 -31.69 6.07 28.98
CA ILE A 857 -33.05 5.69 29.38
C ILE A 857 -33.32 4.24 28.99
N LYS A 858 -33.06 3.88 27.72
CA LYS A 858 -33.23 2.53 27.18
C LYS A 858 -32.26 2.28 26.02
N VAL A 859 -31.45 1.23 26.09
CA VAL A 859 -30.43 0.88 25.08
C VAL A 859 -30.56 -0.60 24.72
N MET A 860 -31.73 -1.00 24.22
CA MET A 860 -32.08 -2.39 23.90
C MET A 860 -33.37 -2.45 23.05
N ASP A 861 -33.70 -3.62 22.50
CA ASP A 861 -34.92 -3.88 21.71
C ASP A 861 -35.08 -2.99 20.46
N GLN A 862 -33.96 -2.68 19.80
CA GLN A 862 -33.82 -1.72 18.70
C GLN A 862 -34.21 -0.28 19.07
N ILE A 863 -34.10 0.06 20.36
CA ILE A 863 -34.29 1.41 20.90
C ILE A 863 -32.98 1.90 21.53
N ILE A 864 -32.57 3.10 21.16
CA ILE A 864 -31.57 3.90 21.89
C ILE A 864 -32.26 5.19 22.32
N ALA A 865 -32.47 5.35 23.61
CA ALA A 865 -33.11 6.49 24.25
C ALA A 865 -32.23 7.02 25.38
N TYR A 866 -32.02 8.33 25.43
CA TYR A 866 -31.19 8.98 26.45
C TYR A 866 -31.62 10.43 26.67
N THR A 867 -31.28 10.98 27.84
CA THR A 867 -31.33 12.42 28.09
C THR A 867 -30.01 13.05 27.69
N GLN A 868 -30.04 14.26 27.15
CA GLN A 868 -28.88 15.11 26.89
C GLN A 868 -29.22 16.54 27.26
N ALA A 869 -28.64 17.04 28.36
CA ALA A 869 -29.00 18.34 28.93
C ALA A 869 -30.52 18.46 29.16
N ASP A 870 -31.19 19.41 28.49
CA ASP A 870 -32.62 19.65 28.53
C ASP A 870 -33.44 18.82 27.51
N LYS A 871 -32.80 17.86 26.83
CA LYS A 871 -33.40 17.10 25.74
C LYS A 871 -33.56 15.62 26.08
N VAL A 872 -34.53 14.99 25.43
CA VAL A 872 -34.70 13.54 25.34
C VAL A 872 -34.58 13.14 23.88
N ILE A 873 -33.66 12.23 23.57
CA ILE A 873 -33.36 11.77 22.23
C ILE A 873 -33.65 10.27 22.15
N ILE A 874 -34.44 9.87 21.16
CA ILE A 874 -34.88 8.49 20.99
C ILE A 874 -34.74 8.08 19.52
N PHE A 875 -34.05 6.97 19.29
CA PHE A 875 -33.93 6.30 18.00
C PHE A 875 -34.66 4.95 18.07
N ASN A 876 -35.61 4.74 17.17
CA ASN A 876 -36.33 3.47 17.02
C ASN A 876 -36.01 2.85 15.66
N ALA A 877 -35.16 1.83 15.62
CA ALA A 877 -34.86 1.10 14.38
C ALA A 877 -35.81 -0.07 14.11
N SER A 878 -36.68 -0.40 15.07
CA SER A 878 -37.58 -1.54 14.94
C SER A 878 -38.65 -1.29 13.88
N GLY A 879 -39.15 -2.37 13.26
CA GLY A 879 -40.26 -2.32 12.31
C GLY A 879 -41.64 -2.11 12.95
N LYS A 880 -41.71 -1.58 14.19
CA LYS A 880 -42.95 -1.31 14.93
C LYS A 880 -42.81 -0.01 15.73
N ASP A 881 -43.94 0.61 16.01
CA ASP A 881 -43.98 1.72 16.97
C ASP A 881 -43.59 1.21 18.36
N LYS A 882 -42.89 2.04 19.13
CA LYS A 882 -42.37 1.68 20.45
C LYS A 882 -42.72 2.74 21.48
N GLU A 883 -43.14 2.28 22.65
CA GLU A 883 -43.30 3.14 23.82
C GLU A 883 -41.97 3.28 24.57
N VAL A 884 -41.62 4.51 24.94
CA VAL A 884 -40.42 4.82 25.73
C VAL A 884 -40.81 5.70 26.91
N GLN A 885 -40.24 5.39 28.08
CA GLN A 885 -40.47 6.14 29.31
C GLN A 885 -39.79 7.51 29.24
N VAL A 886 -40.54 8.57 29.53
CA VAL A 886 -40.08 9.96 29.49
C VAL A 886 -40.75 10.72 30.64
N GLU A 887 -40.02 11.61 31.30
CA GLU A 887 -40.58 12.41 32.40
C GLU A 887 -41.81 13.21 31.95
N ASN A 888 -42.80 13.31 32.84
CA ASN A 888 -43.94 14.19 32.64
C ASN A 888 -43.49 15.65 32.52
N GLY A 889 -44.10 16.38 31.60
CA GLY A 889 -43.73 17.76 31.35
C GLY A 889 -44.19 18.28 29.99
N LYS A 890 -43.88 19.55 29.73
CA LYS A 890 -44.10 20.18 28.44
C LYS A 890 -42.79 20.19 27.66
N TYR A 891 -42.88 19.79 26.40
CA TYR A 891 -41.74 19.67 25.49
C TYR A 891 -42.03 20.39 24.18
N ILE A 892 -40.97 20.85 23.53
CA ILE A 892 -40.94 21.22 22.13
C ILE A 892 -40.39 20.02 21.36
N VAL A 893 -41.12 19.56 20.36
CA VAL A 893 -40.68 18.47 19.49
C VAL A 893 -39.76 19.03 18.40
N LEU A 894 -38.48 18.70 18.43
CA LEU A 894 -37.50 19.16 17.43
C LEU A 894 -37.41 18.22 16.23
N VAL A 895 -37.54 16.92 16.47
CA VAL A 895 -37.49 15.86 15.44
C VAL A 895 -38.62 14.88 15.72
N LYS A 896 -39.38 14.49 14.68
CA LYS A 896 -40.42 13.45 14.76
C LYS A 896 -40.56 12.77 13.42
N ALA A 897 -40.45 11.44 13.40
CA ALA A 897 -40.44 10.67 12.17
C ALA A 897 -39.29 11.13 11.24
N ASN A 898 -39.60 11.49 9.99
CA ASN A 898 -38.64 12.01 9.00
C ASN A 898 -38.67 13.53 8.87
N LYS A 899 -39.08 14.25 9.93
CA LYS A 899 -39.15 15.72 9.93
C LYS A 899 -38.36 16.28 11.11
N ALA A 900 -37.68 17.38 10.87
CA ALA A 900 -37.02 18.17 11.90
C ALA A 900 -37.36 19.65 11.71
N LYS A 901 -37.32 20.41 12.80
CA LYS A 901 -37.38 21.87 12.77
C LYS A 901 -36.66 22.43 13.99
N ALA A 902 -35.62 23.23 13.79
CA ALA A 902 -34.80 23.77 14.89
C ALA A 902 -35.59 24.64 15.87
N GLU A 903 -36.62 25.33 15.37
CA GLU A 903 -37.53 26.16 16.18
C GLU A 903 -38.66 25.36 16.86
N GLY A 904 -38.79 24.07 16.53
CA GLY A 904 -39.87 23.20 17.00
C GLY A 904 -40.95 22.94 15.95
N LEU A 905 -41.35 21.66 15.85
CA LEU A 905 -42.44 21.17 15.02
C LEU A 905 -43.81 21.38 15.68
N GLU A 906 -43.89 21.06 16.96
CA GLU A 906 -45.11 21.12 17.77
C GLU A 906 -44.75 21.13 19.26
N GLU A 907 -45.74 21.44 20.10
CA GLU A 907 -45.65 21.26 21.55
C GLU A 907 -46.24 19.91 21.94
N LEU A 908 -45.60 19.22 22.89
CA LEU A 908 -46.05 17.94 23.42
C LEU A 908 -46.12 18.01 24.95
N GLU A 909 -47.27 17.68 25.52
CA GLU A 909 -47.45 17.50 26.96
C GLU A 909 -47.45 16.00 27.30
N VAL A 910 -46.42 15.54 28.02
CA VAL A 910 -46.32 14.16 28.49
C VAL A 910 -46.99 14.06 29.87
N LYS A 911 -48.05 13.25 29.97
CA LYS A 911 -48.86 13.08 31.21
C LYS A 911 -48.73 11.70 31.84
N ASP A 912 -48.49 10.67 31.03
CA ASP A 912 -48.49 9.26 31.45
C ASP A 912 -47.08 8.67 31.57
N GLY A 913 -46.05 9.53 31.63
CA GLY A 913 -44.65 9.12 31.76
C GLY A 913 -44.09 8.41 30.52
N LYS A 914 -44.76 8.51 29.37
CA LYS A 914 -44.37 7.78 28.16
C LYS A 914 -44.68 8.54 26.87
N VAL A 915 -43.91 8.22 25.82
CA VAL A 915 -44.13 8.68 24.44
C VAL A 915 -44.07 7.51 23.48
N VAL A 916 -44.80 7.61 22.37
CA VAL A 916 -44.76 6.66 21.25
C VAL A 916 -43.81 7.19 20.19
N VAL A 917 -42.80 6.38 19.83
CA VAL A 917 -41.87 6.68 18.75
C VAL A 917 -42.21 5.80 17.55
N PRO A 918 -42.56 6.39 16.40
CA PRO A 918 -42.88 5.62 15.20
C PRO A 918 -41.75 4.68 14.78
N MET A 919 -42.10 3.57 14.13
CA MET A 919 -41.12 2.63 13.57
C MET A 919 -40.07 3.31 12.69
N GLN A 920 -38.82 2.81 12.75
CA GLN A 920 -37.70 3.24 11.89
C GLN A 920 -37.51 4.77 11.86
N SER A 921 -37.56 5.42 13.03
CA SER A 921 -37.52 6.87 13.11
C SER A 921 -36.94 7.41 14.39
N ALA A 922 -36.75 8.73 14.45
CA ALA A 922 -36.26 9.45 15.62
C ALA A 922 -37.35 10.35 16.24
N LEU A 923 -37.23 10.56 17.56
CA LEU A 923 -37.96 11.56 18.32
C LEU A 923 -36.96 12.35 19.17
N VAL A 924 -36.96 13.68 19.02
CA VAL A 924 -36.15 14.60 19.85
C VAL A 924 -37.09 15.59 20.52
N LEU A 925 -37.08 15.59 21.85
CA LEU A 925 -37.89 16.46 22.69
C LEU A 925 -36.97 17.41 23.45
N LYS A 926 -37.29 18.71 23.48
CA LYS A 926 -36.62 19.71 24.31
C LYS A 926 -37.57 20.18 25.41
N LYS A 927 -37.19 20.05 26.67
CA LYS A 927 -38.02 20.46 27.82
C LYS A 927 -38.23 21.97 27.79
N LYS A 928 -39.47 22.41 28.05
CA LYS A 928 -39.84 23.82 28.12
C LYS A 928 -39.52 24.47 29.46
#